data_AF-A0A6G9SRW4-F1
#
_entry.id   AF-A0A6G9SRW4-F1
#
_cell.length_a   1.000
_cell.length_b   1.000
_cell.length_c   1.000
_cell.angle_alpha   90.00
_cell.angle_beta   90.00
_cell.angle_gamma   90.00
#
_symmetry.space_group_name_H-M   'P 1'
#
loop_
_entity.id
_entity.type
_entity.pdbx_description
1 polymer ?
#
loop_
_entity_poly.entity_id
_entity_poly.type
_entity_poly.pdbx_seq_one_letter_code
_entity_poly.pdbx_strand_id
1 'polypeptide(L)'
;MYATNRLTVTAKDLISGLQLIPHNWALTPVNGKKRPYREAWQSEAPLSRDAICCELRGKARGYGIRTGEISGGILAIDADGHAAEALLQKLADNDLPDTVIFSSGKAGRRQLLYLVSEEYWPVLDNVIKKTGIKGDNGKEQLLEFRWNGRQSVLPPSVHPETGSYHWVRSPQDIEIAKCPNWVIELMLNHQQPNAGLLKNLSVETSRGSGGSRGREDLVNNNPLSPPASPASPASPASPKAPAPTPKPQKPTVNGHPPLEIFLGKDDRTLIEHGTGDGGRNMAAQKLSLNLIATSRRLHELGIDHLDNPRVLYDWFCDRCTPPLSSQEREGWWKKADTIAKRPSLDDEKLTGCYSAWLKKQQNDTSTKTDVSRKSIVYVDNGSLSTPLSTPKDDDETIIQAIVGNVYTILESHYSEFVERLKLNKLYNQYEDLVDRKLFESIVSSQRVKVSEVLPEDEIRLKSLMDYSQTRINWDEVLPAPLARDIKHDAEKLNIDPVMIWQALLPAVSSLAGTFTLDEYGGIPAINWTCTVIPSGGGKTRADSLVFGALRSMQLRADADYKERAKEYKRAIMQYEKAKDIEAIEPEKPGLRKYLFEVATIQSVLKRLSEQGNHGSLWARDEIKGLFSSLNQFSGSETEATELVLKLWDNKPTFVDRADIENSYSIAGTAVSMAGGIQNDVFRKVFKDADDGNGMQARFLFAVPEQRKKKYVPGGYCRLKDRLPVLYEWLDNLTTQTVKIAPDAQNYFAKIVDSIGDQIEQISHAGIRTWMNKLDTHILRIALALHLIECFYTPSTTDMKTLSLATLKRAVTFAQYYRSAFHILQEKISTSDDIASIMLQIHAAALSKHPDGISARDVYKDSRPIQNRAKTAGREAGAYVADLFEKMAQMGYGSVVRKGRSVRFIAFQKPNFEKGFNDVDNVDNSPECYQEPCNSEEKDCLHDRRQYPIVYVDNQNNTELRTDVECQEAQLKPTMDLIGKTVTITAGGRFDGLEGEVIAFDGEQCRLIADGKELWFAPEYLSVKS
;
A
#
# COMPACT_ATOMS: atom_id res chain seq x y z
N MET A 1 40.79 27.01 -27.44
CA MET A 1 40.41 28.00 -26.42
C MET A 1 39.85 29.24 -27.11
N TYR A 2 38.57 29.53 -26.93
CA TYR A 2 38.04 30.89 -27.17
C TYR A 2 37.52 31.39 -25.83
N ALA A 3 38.27 32.30 -25.21
CA ALA A 3 37.84 32.95 -23.98
C ALA A 3 36.80 34.02 -24.35
N THR A 4 35.52 33.66 -24.31
CA THR A 4 34.45 34.65 -24.33
C THR A 4 34.57 35.50 -23.07
N ASN A 5 34.96 36.76 -23.24
CA ASN A 5 34.94 37.77 -22.18
C ASN A 5 33.53 37.82 -21.58
N ARG A 6 33.35 37.20 -20.40
CA ARG A 6 32.09 37.27 -19.66
C ARG A 6 31.95 38.68 -19.11
N LEU A 7 31.14 39.51 -19.75
CA LEU A 7 30.73 40.81 -19.23
C LEU A 7 30.10 40.59 -17.84
N THR A 8 30.81 41.02 -16.81
CA THR A 8 30.34 40.94 -15.42
C THR A 8 29.31 42.02 -15.19
N VAL A 9 28.04 41.64 -15.05
CA VAL A 9 26.95 42.59 -14.76
C VAL A 9 27.27 43.37 -13.49
N THR A 10 27.33 44.69 -13.60
CA THR A 10 27.63 45.59 -12.49
C THR A 10 26.36 45.98 -11.73
N ALA A 11 26.52 46.53 -10.53
CA ALA A 11 25.39 47.11 -9.78
C ALA A 11 24.70 48.24 -10.57
N LYS A 12 25.44 48.96 -11.42
CA LYS A 12 24.88 50.00 -12.30
C LYS A 12 23.94 49.39 -13.35
N ASP A 13 24.36 48.32 -13.99
CA ASP A 13 23.56 47.62 -15.02
C ASP A 13 22.29 47.00 -14.42
N LEU A 14 22.39 46.44 -13.21
CA LEU A 14 21.22 45.94 -12.47
C LEU A 14 20.24 47.06 -12.10
N ILE A 15 20.73 48.23 -11.68
CA ILE A 15 19.89 49.39 -11.34
C ILE A 15 19.22 49.97 -12.60
N SER A 16 19.95 50.09 -13.71
CA SER A 16 19.37 50.50 -14.99
C SER A 16 18.35 49.47 -15.51
N GLY A 17 18.61 48.17 -15.36
CA GLY A 17 17.64 47.12 -15.66
C GLY A 17 16.38 47.21 -14.80
N LEU A 18 16.52 47.53 -13.50
CA LEU A 18 15.40 47.63 -12.55
C LEU A 18 14.41 48.74 -12.92
N GLN A 19 14.88 49.80 -13.57
CA GLN A 19 14.07 50.91 -14.09
C GLN A 19 13.17 50.48 -15.28
N LEU A 20 13.51 49.39 -15.97
CA LEU A 20 12.74 48.84 -17.09
C LEU A 20 11.72 47.77 -16.66
N ILE A 21 11.65 47.43 -15.36
CA ILE A 21 10.70 46.45 -14.82
C ILE A 21 9.43 47.17 -14.33
N PRO A 22 8.21 46.78 -14.76
CA PRO A 22 6.96 47.41 -14.32
C PRO A 22 6.84 47.54 -12.80
N HIS A 23 6.37 48.69 -12.31
CA HIS A 23 6.37 49.03 -10.88
C HIS A 23 5.44 48.15 -10.02
N ASN A 24 4.37 47.63 -10.62
CA ASN A 24 3.41 46.72 -9.97
C ASN A 24 3.96 45.29 -9.74
N TRP A 25 5.10 44.94 -10.33
CA TRP A 25 5.73 43.65 -10.06
C TRP A 25 6.45 43.70 -8.69
N ALA A 26 6.02 42.85 -7.76
CA ALA A 26 6.69 42.69 -6.47
C ALA A 26 7.96 41.87 -6.66
N LEU A 27 9.11 42.47 -6.32
CA LEU A 27 10.42 41.83 -6.51
C LEU A 27 11.06 41.49 -5.17
N THR A 28 11.96 40.50 -5.19
CA THR A 28 12.88 40.18 -4.08
C THR A 28 14.33 40.20 -4.58
N PRO A 29 15.29 40.77 -3.82
CA PRO A 29 16.71 40.71 -4.19
C PRO A 29 17.25 39.28 -4.05
N VAL A 30 18.10 38.86 -4.99
CA VAL A 30 18.73 37.54 -5.01
C VAL A 30 20.25 37.63 -4.94
N ASN A 31 20.88 36.63 -4.33
CA ASN A 31 22.34 36.50 -4.29
C ASN A 31 22.89 35.88 -5.60
N GLY A 32 24.22 35.83 -5.73
CA GLY A 32 24.91 35.23 -6.89
C GLY A 32 24.66 33.74 -7.12
N LYS A 33 23.93 33.04 -6.23
CA LYS A 33 23.43 31.67 -6.42
C LYS A 33 21.94 31.62 -6.77
N LYS A 34 21.36 32.74 -7.24
CA LYS A 34 19.95 32.92 -7.63
C LYS A 34 18.93 32.74 -6.50
N ARG A 35 19.35 32.80 -5.23
CA ARG A 35 18.46 32.59 -4.08
C ARG A 35 18.10 33.92 -3.42
N PRO A 36 16.82 34.19 -3.13
CA PRO A 36 16.44 35.19 -2.14
C PRO A 36 17.10 34.89 -0.80
N TYR A 37 17.48 35.93 -0.07
CA TYR A 37 18.21 35.82 1.20
C TYR A 37 17.58 36.63 2.34
N ARG A 38 16.47 37.30 2.08
CA ARG A 38 15.73 38.05 3.11
C ARG A 38 14.83 37.11 3.90
N GLU A 39 14.68 37.37 5.19
CA GLU A 39 13.76 36.60 6.03
C GLU A 39 12.32 36.81 5.57
N ALA A 40 11.53 35.73 5.56
CA ALA A 40 10.13 35.74 5.14
C ALA A 40 9.86 36.41 3.77
N TRP A 41 10.83 36.38 2.83
CA TRP A 41 10.71 37.04 1.53
C TRP A 41 9.47 36.63 0.72
N GLN A 42 8.89 35.46 0.99
CA GLN A 42 7.63 35.00 0.39
C GLN A 42 6.41 35.81 0.86
N SER A 43 6.40 36.25 2.11
CA SER A 43 5.27 36.90 2.80
C SER A 43 5.56 38.33 3.29
N GLU A 44 6.79 38.84 3.15
CA GLU A 44 7.09 40.25 3.44
C GLU A 44 6.30 41.19 2.51
N ALA A 45 5.95 42.39 2.96
CA ALA A 45 5.32 43.39 2.09
C ALA A 45 6.21 43.69 0.87
N PRO A 46 5.64 44.07 -0.30
CA PRO A 46 6.43 44.41 -1.49
C PRO A 46 7.50 45.45 -1.19
N LEU A 47 8.76 45.16 -1.55
CA LEU A 47 9.87 46.08 -1.36
C LEU A 47 9.77 47.26 -2.32
N SER A 48 10.03 48.48 -1.82
CA SER A 48 10.17 49.65 -2.69
C SER A 48 11.36 49.48 -3.64
N ARG A 49 11.30 50.17 -4.79
CA ARG A 49 12.40 50.12 -5.77
C ARG A 49 13.69 50.71 -5.21
N ASP A 50 13.60 51.67 -4.30
CA ASP A 50 14.77 52.20 -3.56
C ASP A 50 15.39 51.16 -2.63
N ALA A 51 14.57 50.36 -1.91
CA ALA A 51 15.08 49.28 -1.07
C ALA A 51 15.83 48.22 -1.90
N ILE A 52 15.30 47.88 -3.09
CA ILE A 52 15.98 46.97 -4.03
C ILE A 52 17.26 47.61 -4.57
N CYS A 53 17.24 48.88 -4.98
CA CYS A 53 18.45 49.62 -5.37
C CYS A 53 19.54 49.62 -4.29
N CYS A 54 19.17 49.77 -3.01
CA CYS A 54 20.12 49.67 -1.89
C CYS A 54 20.71 48.27 -1.75
N GLU A 55 19.90 47.22 -1.86
CA GLU A 55 20.38 45.82 -1.84
C GLU A 55 21.31 45.52 -3.04
N LEU A 56 21.02 46.07 -4.23
CA LEU A 56 21.85 45.95 -5.45
C LEU A 56 23.19 46.69 -5.38
N ARG A 57 23.26 47.82 -4.65
CA ARG A 57 24.53 48.49 -4.33
C ARG A 57 25.38 47.69 -3.32
N GLY A 58 24.77 46.76 -2.59
CA GLY A 58 25.42 45.91 -1.60
C GLY A 58 25.60 44.45 -2.05
N LYS A 59 24.88 43.55 -1.39
CA LYS A 59 25.05 42.09 -1.46
C LYS A 59 24.21 41.40 -2.55
N ALA A 60 23.18 42.05 -3.09
CA ALA A 60 22.41 41.45 -4.17
C ALA A 60 23.23 41.37 -5.46
N ARG A 61 22.90 40.40 -6.30
CA ARG A 61 23.45 40.20 -7.65
C ARG A 61 22.34 40.09 -8.70
N GLY A 62 21.15 40.56 -8.35
CA GLY A 62 19.95 40.50 -9.16
C GLY A 62 18.68 40.63 -8.33
N TYR A 63 17.55 40.47 -9.01
CA TYR A 63 16.21 40.45 -8.44
C TYR A 63 15.34 39.41 -9.16
N GLY A 64 14.40 38.82 -8.44
CA GLY A 64 13.38 37.95 -8.99
C GLY A 64 11.98 38.50 -8.75
N ILE A 65 11.07 38.28 -9.70
CA ILE A 65 9.64 38.54 -9.51
C ILE A 65 9.06 37.50 -8.56
N ARG A 66 8.29 37.95 -7.56
CA ARG A 66 7.48 37.10 -6.68
C ARG A 66 6.19 36.78 -7.41
N THR A 67 5.95 35.51 -7.70
CA THR A 67 4.81 35.06 -8.51
C THR A 67 3.52 34.96 -7.69
N GLY A 68 2.38 34.99 -8.38
CA GLY A 68 1.04 34.97 -7.80
C GLY A 68 0.45 36.35 -7.51
N GLU A 69 -0.46 36.39 -6.54
CA GLU A 69 -1.33 37.53 -6.20
C GLU A 69 -0.53 38.82 -5.94
N ILE A 70 0.62 38.69 -5.27
CA ILE A 70 1.43 39.84 -4.84
C ILE A 70 2.03 40.67 -5.98
N SER A 71 2.12 40.10 -7.19
CA SER A 71 2.49 40.84 -8.41
C SER A 71 1.29 41.08 -9.33
N GLY A 72 0.07 41.09 -8.78
CA GLY A 72 -1.17 41.28 -9.55
C GLY A 72 -1.58 40.05 -10.36
N GLY A 73 -1.28 38.84 -9.86
CA GLY A 73 -1.73 37.59 -10.48
C GLY A 73 -0.80 37.02 -11.56
N ILE A 74 0.51 37.26 -11.45
CA ILE A 74 1.49 36.80 -12.45
C ILE A 74 1.94 35.36 -12.14
N LEU A 75 1.57 34.44 -13.03
CA LEU A 75 2.10 33.08 -13.13
C LEU A 75 3.43 33.10 -13.92
N ALA A 76 4.43 32.31 -13.50
CA ALA A 76 5.61 32.04 -14.32
C ALA A 76 5.73 30.56 -14.69
N ILE A 77 5.82 30.25 -15.98
CA ILE A 77 6.14 28.91 -16.49
C ILE A 77 7.65 28.84 -16.71
N ASP A 78 8.34 27.87 -16.11
CA ASP A 78 9.79 27.65 -16.22
C ASP A 78 10.09 26.28 -16.83
N ALA A 79 10.63 26.28 -18.05
CA ALA A 79 11.09 25.08 -18.74
C ALA A 79 12.60 24.92 -18.55
N ASP A 80 13.05 23.95 -17.75
CA ASP A 80 14.48 23.80 -17.38
C ASP A 80 15.31 22.89 -18.34
N GLY A 81 14.99 22.90 -19.62
CA GLY A 81 15.77 22.22 -20.67
C GLY A 81 14.92 21.67 -21.81
N HIS A 82 15.57 21.10 -22.83
CA HIS A 82 14.90 20.61 -24.04
C HIS A 82 13.74 19.64 -23.78
N ALA A 83 13.84 18.78 -22.77
CA ALA A 83 12.74 17.86 -22.41
C ALA A 83 11.54 18.60 -21.79
N ALA A 84 11.79 19.65 -21.01
CA ALA A 84 10.74 20.47 -20.41
C ALA A 84 10.08 21.38 -21.45
N GLU A 85 10.85 21.92 -22.38
CA GLU A 85 10.36 22.71 -23.52
C GLU A 85 9.51 21.85 -24.47
N ALA A 86 9.96 20.63 -24.81
CA ALA A 86 9.17 19.70 -25.62
C ALA A 86 7.87 19.27 -24.92
N LEU A 87 7.90 19.06 -23.59
CA LEU A 87 6.71 18.79 -22.81
C LEU A 87 5.75 19.99 -22.80
N LEU A 88 6.26 21.22 -22.67
CA LEU A 88 5.45 22.45 -22.72
C LEU A 88 4.76 22.59 -24.09
N GLN A 89 5.49 22.38 -25.19
CA GLN A 89 4.92 22.43 -26.55
C GLN A 89 3.84 21.35 -26.75
N LYS A 90 4.08 20.12 -26.25
CA LYS A 90 3.10 19.01 -26.30
C LYS A 90 1.84 19.29 -25.47
N LEU A 91 1.97 19.95 -24.33
CA LEU A 91 0.84 20.32 -23.48
C LEU A 91 0.02 21.49 -24.06
N ALA A 92 0.70 22.42 -24.75
CA ALA A 92 0.07 23.59 -25.34
C ALA A 92 -0.76 23.28 -26.61
N ASP A 93 -0.35 22.30 -27.42
CA ASP A 93 -1.02 21.96 -28.69
C ASP A 93 -1.27 23.19 -29.62
N ASN A 94 -0.28 24.09 -29.67
CA ASN A 94 -0.28 25.41 -30.31
C ASN A 94 -1.06 26.54 -29.59
N ASP A 95 -1.76 26.28 -28.49
CA ASP A 95 -2.40 27.30 -27.63
C ASP A 95 -1.43 27.87 -26.58
N LEU A 96 -0.32 28.47 -27.01
CA LEU A 96 0.61 29.18 -26.13
C LEU A 96 0.88 30.60 -26.67
N PRO A 97 0.13 31.62 -26.22
CA PRO A 97 0.28 33.00 -26.68
C PRO A 97 1.69 33.54 -26.42
N ASP A 98 2.25 34.29 -27.38
CA ASP A 98 3.51 35.03 -27.17
C ASP A 98 3.31 36.07 -26.06
N THR A 99 4.33 36.25 -25.21
CA THR A 99 4.24 37.01 -23.97
C THR A 99 5.64 37.47 -23.54
N VAL A 100 5.79 38.02 -22.34
CA VAL A 100 7.10 38.31 -21.76
C VAL A 100 7.87 37.00 -21.53
N ILE A 101 8.99 36.85 -22.23
CA ILE A 101 9.83 35.64 -22.23
C ILE A 101 11.29 36.03 -21.94
N PHE A 102 11.96 35.28 -21.09
CA PHE A 102 13.38 35.47 -20.77
C PHE A 102 14.10 34.14 -20.58
N SER A 103 15.41 34.16 -20.72
CA SER A 103 16.26 32.97 -20.62
C SER A 103 17.54 33.25 -19.84
N SER A 104 18.17 32.17 -19.41
CA SER A 104 19.54 32.17 -18.91
C SER A 104 20.59 32.12 -20.02
N GLY A 105 20.20 31.95 -21.29
CA GLY A 105 21.11 31.67 -22.40
C GLY A 105 21.56 30.21 -22.50
N LYS A 106 21.07 29.31 -21.63
CA LYS A 106 21.23 27.86 -21.77
C LYS A 106 20.25 27.29 -22.79
N ALA A 107 20.71 26.35 -23.60
CA ALA A 107 19.89 25.68 -24.61
C ALA A 107 18.65 25.01 -24.00
N GLY A 108 17.50 25.20 -24.66
CA GLY A 108 16.21 24.66 -24.22
C GLY A 108 15.66 25.23 -22.91
N ARG A 109 16.22 26.32 -22.37
CA ARG A 109 15.72 26.94 -21.12
C ARG A 109 15.04 28.28 -21.36
N ARG A 110 13.79 28.44 -20.95
CA ARG A 110 13.09 29.74 -20.95
C ARG A 110 12.02 29.82 -19.86
N GLN A 111 11.73 31.07 -19.47
CA GLN A 111 10.64 31.41 -18.56
C GLN A 111 9.65 32.32 -19.29
N LEU A 112 8.35 32.05 -19.11
CA LEU A 112 7.24 32.81 -19.68
C LEU A 112 6.35 33.33 -18.56
N LEU A 113 5.86 34.56 -18.67
CA LEU A 113 4.93 35.15 -17.69
C LEU A 113 3.52 35.24 -18.26
N TYR A 114 2.51 34.88 -17.46
CA TYR A 114 1.10 34.97 -17.82
C TYR A 114 0.27 35.59 -16.69
N LEU A 115 -0.79 36.32 -17.05
CA LEU A 115 -1.71 36.96 -16.12
C LEU A 115 -2.93 36.07 -15.87
N VAL A 116 -3.18 35.71 -14.62
CA VAL A 116 -4.34 34.92 -14.20
C VAL A 116 -5.44 35.85 -13.68
N SER A 117 -6.69 35.62 -14.08
CA SER A 117 -7.87 36.33 -13.56
C SER A 117 -8.04 36.14 -12.05
N GLU A 118 -8.48 37.19 -11.34
CA GLU A 118 -8.68 37.20 -9.87
C GLU A 118 -9.57 36.05 -9.36
N GLU A 119 -10.53 35.60 -10.17
CA GLU A 119 -11.44 34.48 -9.85
C GLU A 119 -10.72 33.16 -9.53
N TYR A 120 -9.53 32.92 -10.10
CA TYR A 120 -8.75 31.69 -9.87
C TYR A 120 -7.69 31.85 -8.77
N TRP A 121 -7.41 33.06 -8.29
CA TRP A 121 -6.32 33.30 -7.33
C TRP A 121 -6.41 32.44 -6.06
N PRO A 122 -7.59 32.25 -5.41
CA PRO A 122 -7.70 31.48 -4.17
C PRO A 122 -7.50 29.96 -4.32
N VAL A 123 -7.51 29.44 -5.56
CA VAL A 123 -7.53 28.00 -5.86
C VAL A 123 -6.29 27.50 -6.59
N LEU A 124 -5.39 28.37 -7.05
CA LEU A 124 -4.14 27.96 -7.69
C LEU A 124 -3.01 27.68 -6.67
N ASP A 125 -2.22 26.64 -6.95
CA ASP A 125 -0.93 26.39 -6.30
C ASP A 125 0.09 25.92 -7.36
N ASN A 126 1.35 25.84 -6.95
CA ASN A 126 2.51 25.55 -7.76
C ASN A 126 2.51 24.11 -8.29
N VAL A 127 2.70 23.95 -9.60
CA VAL A 127 2.76 22.65 -10.26
C VAL A 127 4.15 22.35 -10.78
N ILE A 128 4.59 21.09 -10.62
CA ILE A 128 5.87 20.61 -11.16
C ILE A 128 5.60 19.34 -11.98
N LYS A 129 5.75 19.44 -13.30
CA LYS A 129 5.71 18.28 -14.19
C LYS A 129 7.12 17.75 -14.41
N LYS A 130 7.32 16.50 -14.02
CA LYS A 130 8.54 15.71 -14.25
C LYS A 130 8.60 15.25 -15.70
N THR A 131 9.78 15.34 -16.33
CA THR A 131 9.98 14.85 -17.70
C THR A 131 10.51 13.41 -17.74
N GLY A 132 10.99 12.85 -16.62
CA GLY A 132 11.70 11.57 -16.58
C GLY A 132 13.12 11.62 -17.18
N ILE A 133 13.51 12.71 -17.85
CA ILE A 133 14.79 12.86 -18.53
C ILE A 133 15.75 13.66 -17.64
N LYS A 134 16.95 13.10 -17.40
CA LYS A 134 18.06 13.81 -16.74
C LYS A 134 18.87 14.59 -17.77
N GLY A 135 19.22 15.83 -17.46
CA GLY A 135 20.19 16.61 -18.25
C GLY A 135 21.63 16.30 -17.88
N ASP A 136 22.58 16.92 -18.59
CA ASP A 136 24.03 16.71 -18.50
C ASP A 136 24.63 16.87 -17.08
N ASN A 137 23.90 17.52 -16.18
CA ASN A 137 24.26 17.70 -14.77
C ASN A 137 23.74 16.57 -13.84
N GLY A 138 23.19 15.49 -14.41
CA GLY A 138 22.62 14.34 -13.69
C GLY A 138 21.27 14.61 -13.02
N LYS A 139 20.69 15.81 -13.17
CA LYS A 139 19.41 16.20 -12.57
C LYS A 139 18.28 16.10 -13.57
N GLU A 140 17.10 15.75 -13.08
CA GLU A 140 15.87 15.72 -13.87
C GLU A 140 15.54 17.12 -14.42
N GLN A 141 15.18 17.19 -15.71
CA GLN A 141 14.64 18.40 -16.32
C GLN A 141 13.16 18.53 -15.94
N LEU A 142 12.77 19.71 -15.46
CA LEU A 142 11.43 19.96 -14.92
C LEU A 142 10.74 21.08 -15.69
N LEU A 143 9.41 20.98 -15.79
CA LEU A 143 8.52 22.05 -16.20
C LEU A 143 7.75 22.52 -14.96
N GLU A 144 8.03 23.73 -14.47
CA GLU A 144 7.39 24.30 -13.28
C GLU A 144 6.40 25.41 -13.67
N PHE A 145 5.21 25.39 -13.05
CA PHE A 145 4.23 26.47 -13.08
C PHE A 145 4.21 27.12 -11.70
N ARG A 146 4.76 28.34 -11.60
CA ARG A 146 5.04 29.04 -10.34
C ARG A 146 4.01 30.11 -10.05
N TRP A 147 3.28 29.91 -8.96
CA TRP A 147 2.26 30.79 -8.40
C TRP A 147 2.75 31.40 -7.07
N ASN A 148 1.86 31.62 -6.10
CA ASN A 148 2.16 32.15 -4.77
C ASN A 148 3.36 31.46 -4.10
N GLY A 149 4.18 32.26 -3.40
CA GLY A 149 5.32 31.78 -2.60
C GLY A 149 6.57 31.38 -3.38
N ARG A 150 6.58 31.52 -4.71
CA ARG A 150 7.76 31.29 -5.58
C ARG A 150 8.32 32.59 -6.15
N GLN A 151 9.45 32.47 -6.84
CA GLN A 151 10.03 33.57 -7.61
C GLN A 151 10.74 33.08 -8.88
N SER A 152 10.84 33.97 -9.85
CA SER A 152 11.57 33.78 -11.11
C SER A 152 12.57 34.92 -11.32
N VAL A 153 13.83 34.59 -11.60
CA VAL A 153 14.94 35.56 -11.63
C VAL A 153 14.96 36.33 -12.95
N LEU A 154 14.77 37.64 -12.90
CA LEU A 154 14.60 38.48 -14.09
C LEU A 154 15.93 39.00 -14.66
N PRO A 155 16.02 39.23 -15.98
CA PRO A 155 17.13 39.99 -16.59
C PRO A 155 17.28 41.41 -15.98
N PRO A 156 18.53 41.94 -15.90
CA PRO A 156 19.79 41.35 -16.28
C PRO A 156 20.52 40.66 -15.09
N SER A 157 19.77 40.05 -14.16
CA SER A 157 20.34 39.40 -12.96
C SER A 157 21.44 38.38 -13.27
N VAL A 158 22.42 38.26 -12.39
CA VAL A 158 23.59 37.37 -12.56
C VAL A 158 23.19 35.90 -12.58
N HIS A 159 23.72 35.16 -13.55
CA HIS A 159 23.63 33.72 -13.66
C HIS A 159 25.03 33.07 -13.46
N PRO A 160 25.21 32.08 -12.57
CA PRO A 160 26.53 31.51 -12.24
C PRO A 160 27.34 31.01 -13.46
N GLU A 161 26.68 30.34 -14.40
CA GLU A 161 27.36 29.70 -15.53
C GLU A 161 27.41 30.56 -16.81
N THR A 162 26.30 31.21 -17.20
CA THR A 162 26.18 31.98 -18.44
C THR A 162 26.47 33.49 -18.28
N GLY A 163 26.66 33.99 -17.06
CA GLY A 163 26.92 35.40 -16.77
C GLY A 163 25.66 36.14 -16.32
N SER A 164 24.62 36.20 -17.16
CA SER A 164 23.37 36.89 -16.86
C SER A 164 22.13 36.21 -17.44
N TYR A 165 20.96 36.59 -16.92
CA TYR A 165 19.68 36.39 -17.60
C TYR A 165 19.49 37.48 -18.66
N HIS A 166 18.84 37.13 -19.78
CA HIS A 166 18.53 38.04 -20.87
C HIS A 166 17.04 37.94 -21.28
N TRP A 167 16.49 39.03 -21.79
CA TRP A 167 15.16 39.01 -22.41
C TRP A 167 15.21 38.24 -23.74
N VAL A 168 14.09 37.59 -24.06
CA VAL A 168 13.75 37.10 -25.40
C VAL A 168 12.62 37.98 -25.96
N ARG A 169 11.67 38.34 -25.08
CA ARG A 169 10.71 39.43 -25.21
C ARG A 169 10.73 40.24 -23.92
N SER A 170 11.04 41.53 -23.98
CA SER A 170 11.04 42.41 -22.80
C SER A 170 9.60 42.78 -22.41
N PRO A 171 9.30 43.07 -21.12
CA PRO A 171 8.06 43.78 -20.74
C PRO A 171 7.93 45.20 -21.31
N GLN A 172 8.97 45.69 -22.01
CA GLN A 172 8.91 46.92 -22.83
C GLN A 172 8.50 46.65 -24.29
N ASP A 173 8.59 45.39 -24.76
CA ASP A 173 8.31 45.00 -26.15
C ASP A 173 6.91 44.36 -26.29
N ILE A 174 6.42 43.72 -25.23
CA ILE A 174 5.16 42.97 -25.19
C ILE A 174 4.56 43.01 -23.78
N GLU A 175 3.23 43.01 -23.70
CA GLU A 175 2.50 42.86 -22.44
C GLU A 175 2.51 41.41 -21.95
N ILE A 176 2.19 41.20 -20.67
CA ILE A 176 1.91 39.85 -20.16
C ILE A 176 0.56 39.39 -20.72
N ALA A 177 0.57 38.32 -21.50
CA ALA A 177 -0.64 37.72 -22.04
C ALA A 177 -1.51 37.09 -20.93
N LYS A 178 -2.82 36.99 -21.18
CA LYS A 178 -3.73 36.21 -20.33
C LYS A 178 -3.29 34.74 -20.29
N CYS A 179 -3.37 34.12 -19.13
CA CYS A 179 -3.05 32.72 -18.95
C CYS A 179 -4.05 31.85 -19.73
N PRO A 180 -3.60 30.92 -20.61
CA PRO A 180 -4.49 30.03 -21.33
C PRO A 180 -5.31 29.14 -20.39
N ASN A 181 -6.55 28.84 -20.76
CA ASN A 181 -7.46 28.03 -19.94
C ASN A 181 -6.86 26.66 -19.62
N TRP A 182 -6.18 26.01 -20.58
CA TRP A 182 -5.54 24.71 -20.33
C TRP A 182 -4.45 24.77 -19.26
N VAL A 183 -3.77 25.91 -19.07
CA VAL A 183 -2.77 26.09 -18.00
C VAL A 183 -3.48 26.16 -16.65
N ILE A 184 -4.57 26.92 -16.57
CA ILE A 184 -5.41 27.03 -15.37
C ILE A 184 -6.00 25.66 -15.02
N GLU A 185 -6.62 24.97 -15.99
CA GLU A 185 -7.14 23.61 -15.87
C GLU A 185 -6.05 22.61 -15.45
N LEU A 186 -4.86 22.65 -16.05
CA LEU A 186 -3.73 21.80 -15.66
C LEU A 186 -3.31 22.04 -14.21
N MET A 187 -3.35 23.29 -13.75
CA MET A 187 -2.99 23.65 -12.37
C MET A 187 -4.07 23.26 -11.36
N LEU A 188 -5.35 23.42 -11.70
CA LEU A 188 -6.49 22.98 -10.88
C LEU A 188 -6.56 21.44 -10.82
N ASN A 189 -6.43 20.76 -11.96
CA ASN A 189 -6.44 19.31 -12.05
C ASN A 189 -5.21 18.67 -11.39
N HIS A 190 -4.13 19.42 -11.11
CA HIS A 190 -3.02 18.91 -10.31
C HIS A 190 -3.31 18.92 -8.80
N GLN A 191 -4.33 19.65 -8.34
CA GLN A 191 -4.83 19.51 -6.96
C GLN A 191 -5.80 18.34 -6.78
N GLN A 192 -6.25 17.73 -7.88
CA GLN A 192 -7.08 16.52 -7.93
C GLN A 192 -6.17 15.30 -8.22
N PRO A 193 -6.08 14.28 -7.35
CA PRO A 193 -5.41 13.03 -7.71
C PRO A 193 -6.24 12.25 -8.74
N ASN A 194 -5.92 12.43 -10.04
CA ASN A 194 -6.35 11.64 -11.19
C ASN A 194 -7.82 11.15 -11.23
N ALA A 195 -8.65 11.85 -12.00
CA ALA A 195 -9.73 11.22 -12.77
C ALA A 195 -9.44 11.39 -14.26
N GLY A 196 -9.58 10.33 -15.05
CA GLY A 196 -9.28 10.33 -16.48
C GLY A 196 -10.47 10.72 -17.36
N LEU A 197 -10.14 11.01 -18.62
CA LEU A 197 -11.04 11.05 -19.79
C LEU A 197 -12.11 12.17 -19.88
N LEU A 198 -11.77 13.23 -20.60
CA LEU A 198 -12.71 13.96 -21.47
C LEU A 198 -12.02 14.39 -22.77
N LYS A 199 -12.02 13.52 -23.79
CA LYS A 199 -11.89 13.89 -25.21
C LYS A 199 -12.66 12.88 -26.07
N ASN A 200 -13.95 13.12 -26.22
CA ASN A 200 -14.76 12.76 -27.38
C ASN A 200 -15.89 13.79 -27.49
N LEU A 201 -16.22 14.19 -28.73
CA LEU A 201 -17.06 15.33 -29.10
C LEU A 201 -16.36 16.71 -28.84
N SER A 202 -16.29 17.64 -29.80
CA SER A 202 -16.78 17.61 -31.19
C SER A 202 -15.99 18.53 -32.12
N VAL A 203 -15.95 18.15 -33.40
CA VAL A 203 -15.47 18.96 -34.54
C VAL A 203 -16.55 19.99 -34.91
N GLU A 204 -16.19 20.95 -35.79
CA GLU A 204 -17.00 22.05 -36.36
C GLU A 204 -17.09 23.34 -35.48
N THR A 205 -16.95 24.56 -36.01
CA THR A 205 -16.78 25.03 -37.40
C THR A 205 -15.89 26.30 -37.49
N SER A 206 -15.54 26.67 -38.72
CA SER A 206 -14.62 27.77 -39.08
C SER A 206 -15.27 29.17 -39.16
N ARG A 207 -14.50 30.26 -38.91
CA ARG A 207 -14.17 31.35 -39.90
C ARG A 207 -13.69 32.68 -39.28
N GLY A 208 -12.61 33.22 -39.89
CA GLY A 208 -12.29 34.66 -40.02
C GLY A 208 -11.72 35.40 -38.80
N SER A 209 -11.01 36.52 -38.90
CA SER A 209 -10.23 37.19 -39.98
C SER A 209 -9.96 38.65 -39.54
N GLY A 210 -8.70 39.08 -39.47
CA GLY A 210 -8.29 40.47 -39.20
C GLY A 210 -8.44 40.92 -37.73
N GLY A 211 -7.73 41.94 -37.24
CA GLY A 211 -6.64 42.70 -37.85
C GLY A 211 -6.52 44.14 -37.31
N SER A 212 -5.28 44.58 -37.03
CA SER A 212 -4.82 45.99 -36.99
C SER A 212 -5.03 46.88 -35.74
N ARG A 213 -3.88 47.25 -35.15
CA ARG A 213 -3.38 48.63 -34.85
C ARG A 213 -4.05 49.53 -33.79
N GLY A 214 -3.19 49.93 -32.84
CA GLY A 214 -2.99 51.32 -32.38
C GLY A 214 -3.64 51.69 -31.05
N ARG A 215 -3.16 52.67 -30.28
CA ARG A 215 -1.89 53.43 -30.20
C ARG A 215 -2.10 54.46 -29.05
N GLU A 216 -1.03 54.83 -28.34
CA GLU A 216 -0.83 56.16 -27.69
C GLU A 216 -1.69 56.58 -26.46
N ASP A 217 -1.02 56.63 -25.31
CA ASP A 217 -0.56 57.89 -24.65
C ASP A 217 -1.08 58.37 -23.26
N LEU A 218 -0.13 58.30 -22.30
CA LEU A 218 0.47 59.40 -21.53
C LEU A 218 -0.13 59.97 -20.21
N VAL A 219 0.83 60.46 -19.41
CA VAL A 219 0.81 61.48 -18.33
C VAL A 219 0.61 61.04 -16.85
N ASN A 220 1.72 60.62 -16.24
CA ASN A 220 2.42 61.32 -15.13
C ASN A 220 1.63 62.19 -14.12
N ASN A 221 1.79 61.94 -12.80
CA ASN A 221 2.76 62.69 -11.98
C ASN A 221 2.79 62.28 -10.48
N ASN A 222 4.00 62.16 -9.94
CA ASN A 222 4.37 62.15 -8.51
C ASN A 222 4.60 63.63 -8.06
N PRO A 223 4.79 64.03 -6.76
CA PRO A 223 5.97 63.58 -5.97
C PRO A 223 5.95 63.66 -4.40
N LEU A 224 6.74 62.76 -3.78
CA LEU A 224 7.76 62.97 -2.70
C LEU A 224 7.49 63.85 -1.43
N SER A 225 7.49 63.19 -0.25
CA SER A 225 8.57 63.17 0.81
C SER A 225 9.20 64.49 1.38
N PRO A 226 9.98 64.49 2.50
CA PRO A 226 10.10 63.63 3.73
C PRO A 226 10.20 64.55 5.01
N PRO A 227 11.07 64.41 6.07
CA PRO A 227 11.79 63.27 6.72
C PRO A 227 11.74 63.21 8.29
N ALA A 228 12.42 62.17 8.82
CA ALA A 228 13.25 62.14 10.06
C ALA A 228 12.69 61.70 11.45
N SER A 229 13.54 60.92 12.14
CA SER A 229 13.48 60.38 13.53
C SER A 229 14.23 61.34 14.51
N PRO A 230 14.55 61.06 15.82
CA PRO A 230 14.58 59.76 16.56
C PRO A 230 14.21 59.77 18.08
N ALA A 231 14.50 58.62 18.73
CA ALA A 231 14.83 58.41 20.17
C ALA A 231 13.73 58.11 21.22
N SER A 232 14.10 57.22 22.15
CA SER A 232 13.43 56.82 23.42
C SER A 232 14.10 57.56 24.62
N PRO A 233 13.79 57.34 25.93
CA PRO A 233 12.87 56.36 26.57
C PRO A 233 12.04 56.86 27.80
N ALA A 234 11.28 55.92 28.39
CA ALA A 234 10.88 55.80 29.82
C ALA A 234 9.80 56.71 30.47
N SER A 235 8.95 56.05 31.27
CA SER A 235 7.80 56.50 32.08
C SER A 235 8.15 57.49 33.21
N PRO A 236 7.19 58.24 33.83
CA PRO A 236 6.19 57.64 34.76
C PRO A 236 4.80 58.32 34.93
N ALA A 237 3.88 57.56 35.56
CA ALA A 237 2.76 57.96 36.44
C ALA A 237 1.54 58.80 35.95
N SER A 238 0.37 58.37 36.43
CA SER A 238 -1.02 58.89 36.30
C SER A 238 -1.31 60.15 37.15
N PRO A 239 -2.57 60.66 37.29
CA PRO A 239 -3.82 60.47 36.53
C PRO A 239 -4.62 61.79 36.22
N LYS A 240 -5.63 61.74 35.33
CA LYS A 240 -7.01 62.32 35.48
C LYS A 240 -7.83 62.25 34.17
N ALA A 241 -9.14 61.99 34.29
CA ALA A 241 -10.14 62.07 33.20
C ALA A 241 -10.92 63.42 33.26
N PRO A 242 -11.68 63.83 32.22
CA PRO A 242 -13.05 63.30 32.03
C PRO A 242 -13.52 63.08 30.56
N ALA A 243 -14.75 62.55 30.42
CA ALA A 243 -15.46 62.10 29.21
C ALA A 243 -16.10 63.27 28.37
N PRO A 244 -16.97 63.09 27.33
CA PRO A 244 -17.95 62.02 26.99
C PRO A 244 -17.57 61.26 25.68
N THR A 245 -18.40 60.54 24.89
CA THR A 245 -19.87 60.26 24.78
C THR A 245 -20.09 58.81 24.23
N PRO A 246 -21.31 58.22 24.18
CA PRO A 246 -21.48 56.76 24.17
C PRO A 246 -21.69 56.10 22.78
N LYS A 247 -21.40 54.79 22.73
CA LYS A 247 -21.80 53.82 21.69
C LYS A 247 -22.39 52.56 22.35
N PRO A 248 -23.25 51.78 21.65
CA PRO A 248 -24.27 50.94 22.30
C PRO A 248 -23.70 49.75 23.11
N GLN A 249 -24.36 49.47 24.23
CA GLN A 249 -24.00 48.39 25.15
C GLN A 249 -24.35 47.01 24.59
N LYS A 250 -23.41 46.07 24.69
CA LYS A 250 -23.69 44.63 24.58
C LYS A 250 -24.17 44.10 25.94
N PRO A 251 -25.00 43.03 25.97
CA PRO A 251 -25.49 42.47 27.23
C PRO A 251 -24.36 41.91 28.10
N THR A 252 -24.36 42.29 29.38
CA THR A 252 -23.38 41.86 30.38
C THR A 252 -23.63 40.40 30.78
N VAL A 253 -22.70 39.50 30.46
CA VAL A 253 -22.71 38.12 30.96
C VAL A 253 -21.87 38.07 32.23
N ASN A 254 -22.48 37.73 33.36
CA ASN A 254 -21.77 37.62 34.65
C ASN A 254 -21.03 36.27 34.73
N GLY A 255 -19.76 36.28 34.36
CA GLY A 255 -18.84 35.17 34.57
C GLY A 255 -17.59 35.31 33.71
N HIS A 256 -16.47 34.78 34.21
CA HIS A 256 -15.25 34.63 33.42
C HIS A 256 -15.00 33.13 33.16
N PRO A 257 -14.55 32.73 31.95
CA PRO A 257 -14.15 31.35 31.68
C PRO A 257 -12.90 30.94 32.48
N PRO A 258 -12.77 29.65 32.85
CA PRO A 258 -11.50 29.12 33.36
C PRO A 258 -10.45 29.05 32.24
N LEU A 259 -9.19 29.31 32.56
CA LEU A 259 -8.08 29.40 31.60
C LEU A 259 -7.85 28.07 30.87
N GLU A 260 -8.12 26.94 31.52
CA GLU A 260 -7.93 25.59 30.97
C GLU A 260 -8.67 25.37 29.63
N ILE A 261 -9.82 26.01 29.39
CA ILE A 261 -10.59 25.81 28.15
C ILE A 261 -9.87 26.36 26.91
N PHE A 262 -8.94 27.30 27.12
CA PHE A 262 -8.14 27.94 26.07
C PHE A 262 -6.81 27.22 25.80
N LEU A 263 -6.57 26.10 26.48
CA LEU A 263 -5.38 25.28 26.30
C LEU A 263 -5.66 24.08 25.38
N GLY A 264 -4.65 23.74 24.58
CA GLY A 264 -4.60 22.52 23.80
C GLY A 264 -4.81 21.26 24.66
N LYS A 265 -5.31 20.19 24.05
CA LYS A 265 -5.68 18.95 24.75
C LYS A 265 -4.52 18.40 25.60
N ASP A 266 -3.31 18.36 25.04
CA ASP A 266 -2.12 17.87 25.73
C ASP A 266 -1.79 18.68 26.98
N ASP A 267 -1.93 20.01 26.92
CA ASP A 267 -1.59 20.91 28.02
C ASP A 267 -2.60 20.76 29.18
N ARG A 268 -3.89 20.58 28.86
CA ARG A 268 -4.92 20.19 29.84
C ARG A 268 -4.63 18.83 30.47
N THR A 269 -4.28 17.82 29.67
CA THR A 269 -3.94 16.49 30.18
C THR A 269 -2.76 16.54 31.15
N LEU A 270 -1.75 17.38 30.89
CA LEU A 270 -0.65 17.63 31.81
C LEU A 270 -1.11 18.28 33.13
N ILE A 271 -1.98 19.30 33.09
CA ILE A 271 -2.52 19.92 34.32
C ILE A 271 -3.31 18.89 35.13
N GLU A 272 -4.19 18.12 34.50
CA GLU A 272 -5.04 17.12 35.15
C GLU A 272 -4.23 15.95 35.78
N HIS A 273 -3.23 15.41 35.07
CA HIS A 273 -2.61 14.11 35.40
C HIS A 273 -1.10 14.17 35.71
N GLY A 274 -0.44 15.31 35.52
CA GLY A 274 1.01 15.41 35.65
C GLY A 274 1.77 14.60 34.58
N THR A 275 3.03 14.26 34.86
CA THR A 275 3.81 13.32 34.03
C THR A 275 4.95 12.66 34.82
N GLY A 276 5.54 11.61 34.25
CA GLY A 276 6.62 10.82 34.86
C GLY A 276 8.03 11.37 34.59
N ASP A 277 8.99 10.87 35.39
CA ASP A 277 10.39 11.31 35.45
C ASP A 277 11.07 11.51 34.07
N GLY A 278 10.84 10.59 33.12
CA GLY A 278 11.42 10.66 31.76
C GLY A 278 10.94 11.81 30.86
N GLY A 279 9.87 12.53 31.22
CA GLY A 279 9.31 13.65 30.43
C GLY A 279 9.07 14.95 31.21
N ARG A 280 9.18 14.89 32.54
CA ARG A 280 8.79 15.94 33.50
C ARG A 280 9.32 17.33 33.20
N ASN A 281 10.62 17.45 32.96
CA ASN A 281 11.26 18.76 32.77
C ASN A 281 10.90 19.42 31.41
N MET A 282 10.74 18.62 30.34
CA MET A 282 10.25 19.14 29.06
C MET A 282 8.78 19.55 29.14
N ALA A 283 7.94 18.78 29.83
CA ALA A 283 6.54 19.13 30.08
C ALA A 283 6.42 20.42 30.91
N ALA A 284 7.24 20.58 31.96
CA ALA A 284 7.27 21.79 32.79
C ALA A 284 7.66 23.04 31.98
N GLN A 285 8.66 22.92 31.10
CA GLN A 285 9.09 24.01 30.23
C GLN A 285 8.02 24.37 29.20
N LYS A 286 7.37 23.37 28.56
CA LYS A 286 6.29 23.59 27.59
C LYS A 286 5.07 24.25 28.24
N LEU A 287 4.59 23.68 29.35
CA LEU A 287 3.35 24.10 29.99
C LEU A 287 3.45 25.51 30.58
N SER A 288 4.58 25.87 31.20
CA SER A 288 4.79 27.23 31.73
C SER A 288 4.82 28.29 30.62
N LEU A 289 5.46 28.02 29.47
CA LEU A 289 5.42 28.91 28.30
C LEU A 289 3.99 29.08 27.75
N ASN A 290 3.26 27.97 27.59
CA ASN A 290 1.92 27.97 27.01
C ASN A 290 0.90 28.65 27.92
N LEU A 291 0.96 28.42 29.23
CA LEU A 291 0.08 29.07 30.23
C LEU A 291 0.26 30.60 30.22
N ILE A 292 1.51 31.09 30.25
CA ILE A 292 1.80 32.52 30.26
C ILE A 292 1.42 33.17 28.93
N ALA A 293 1.79 32.57 27.80
CA ALA A 293 1.47 33.15 26.48
C ALA A 293 -0.03 33.16 26.20
N THR A 294 -0.77 32.10 26.59
CA THR A 294 -2.23 32.04 26.42
C THR A 294 -2.91 33.09 27.30
N SER A 295 -2.50 33.22 28.57
CA SER A 295 -3.05 34.25 29.46
C SER A 295 -2.79 35.67 28.95
N ARG A 296 -1.59 35.96 28.43
CA ARG A 296 -1.27 37.27 27.84
C ARG A 296 -2.11 37.54 26.60
N ARG A 297 -2.24 36.56 25.70
CA ARG A 297 -3.01 36.73 24.47
C ARG A 297 -4.50 36.91 24.72
N LEU A 298 -5.08 36.22 25.70
CA LEU A 298 -6.47 36.43 26.10
C LEU A 298 -6.72 37.85 26.62
N HIS A 299 -5.80 38.39 27.44
CA HIS A 299 -5.86 39.78 27.89
C HIS A 299 -5.75 40.79 26.72
N GLU A 300 -4.85 40.55 25.75
CA GLU A 300 -4.74 41.35 24.52
C GLU A 300 -6.00 41.29 23.64
N LEU A 301 -6.72 40.16 23.65
CA LEU A 301 -8.00 39.97 22.96
C LEU A 301 -9.22 40.52 23.75
N GLY A 302 -9.01 41.06 24.96
CA GLY A 302 -10.09 41.54 25.82
C GLY A 302 -10.97 40.44 26.42
N ILE A 303 -10.42 39.24 26.60
CA ILE A 303 -11.10 38.07 27.20
C ILE A 303 -10.51 37.82 28.59
N ASP A 304 -11.22 38.28 29.61
CA ASP A 304 -10.87 38.00 31.01
C ASP A 304 -11.18 36.54 31.39
N HIS A 305 -10.34 35.94 32.23
CA HIS A 305 -10.48 34.56 32.72
C HIS A 305 -10.36 34.48 34.25
N LEU A 306 -10.69 33.32 34.85
CA LEU A 306 -10.65 33.13 36.31
C LEU A 306 -9.29 32.71 36.87
N ASP A 307 -8.57 31.83 36.19
CA ASP A 307 -7.49 31.07 36.82
C ASP A 307 -6.15 31.80 36.70
N ASN A 308 -5.45 31.92 37.84
CA ASN A 308 -4.07 32.37 37.82
C ASN A 308 -3.20 31.30 37.11
N PRO A 309 -2.49 31.64 36.00
CA PRO A 309 -1.67 30.69 35.26
C PRO A 309 -0.64 29.96 36.13
N ARG A 310 -0.16 30.60 37.21
CA ARG A 310 0.80 30.01 38.13
C ARG A 310 0.21 28.85 38.93
N VAL A 311 -1.06 28.94 39.34
CA VAL A 311 -1.73 27.91 40.15
C VAL A 311 -1.91 26.62 39.37
N LEU A 312 -2.33 26.72 38.09
CA LEU A 312 -2.43 25.57 37.19
C LEU A 312 -1.07 24.89 36.96
N TYR A 313 0.00 25.68 36.88
CA TYR A 313 1.37 25.18 36.76
C TYR A 313 1.86 24.48 38.04
N ASP A 314 1.60 25.05 39.22
CA ASP A 314 1.95 24.40 40.50
C ASP A 314 1.17 23.09 40.68
N TRP A 315 -0.11 23.03 40.30
CA TRP A 315 -0.89 21.78 40.30
C TRP A 315 -0.28 20.69 39.39
N PHE A 316 0.16 21.05 38.19
CA PHE A 316 0.93 20.14 37.34
C PHE A 316 2.21 19.66 38.04
N CYS A 317 2.95 20.58 38.68
CA CYS A 317 4.21 20.25 39.36
C CYS A 317 4.02 19.29 40.55
N ASP A 318 2.92 19.42 41.28
CA ASP A 318 2.57 18.58 42.42
C ASP A 318 2.09 17.18 41.97
N ARG A 319 1.47 17.08 40.78
CA ARG A 319 0.95 15.83 40.20
C ARG A 319 1.98 15.02 39.41
N CYS A 320 3.18 15.55 39.19
CA CYS A 320 4.26 14.79 38.56
C CYS A 320 4.81 13.69 39.46
N THR A 321 5.40 12.65 38.86
CA THR A 321 5.98 11.51 39.60
C THR A 321 7.45 11.31 39.21
N PRO A 322 8.42 11.68 40.08
CA PRO A 322 8.23 12.40 41.36
C PRO A 322 7.75 13.86 41.15
N PRO A 323 7.24 14.55 42.19
CA PRO A 323 6.85 15.97 42.09
C PRO A 323 8.06 16.88 41.82
N LEU A 324 7.86 18.00 41.12
CA LEU A 324 8.95 18.98 40.91
C LEU A 324 9.27 19.72 42.21
N SER A 325 10.56 19.80 42.54
CA SER A 325 11.05 20.57 43.68
C SER A 325 10.76 22.08 43.53
N SER A 326 10.74 22.80 44.65
CA SER A 326 10.52 24.26 44.68
C SER A 326 11.51 25.03 43.80
N GLN A 327 12.76 24.54 43.68
CA GLN A 327 13.79 25.16 42.86
C GLN A 327 13.58 24.91 41.35
N GLU A 328 13.17 23.70 40.97
CA GLU A 328 12.89 23.36 39.57
C GLU A 328 11.66 24.13 39.04
N ARG A 329 10.54 24.12 39.78
CA ARG A 329 9.31 24.81 39.35
C ARG A 329 9.53 26.31 39.17
N GLU A 330 10.27 26.93 40.09
CA GLU A 330 10.56 28.36 40.05
C GLU A 330 11.55 28.73 38.94
N GLY A 331 12.54 27.86 38.69
CA GLY A 331 13.51 28.02 37.61
C GLY A 331 12.89 27.98 36.22
N TRP A 332 11.86 27.15 36.00
CA TRP A 332 11.10 27.13 34.74
C TRP A 332 10.15 28.31 34.64
N TRP A 333 9.41 28.63 35.70
CA TRP A 333 8.44 29.74 35.69
C TRP A 333 9.07 31.09 35.36
N LYS A 334 10.19 31.45 36.01
CA LYS A 334 10.92 32.70 35.74
C LYS A 334 11.48 32.80 34.32
N LYS A 335 11.87 31.67 33.72
CA LYS A 335 12.30 31.63 32.31
C LYS A 335 11.12 31.78 31.35
N ALA A 336 9.97 31.17 31.68
CA ALA A 336 8.79 31.26 30.83
C ALA A 336 8.25 32.69 30.74
N ASP A 337 8.21 33.43 31.85
CA ASP A 337 7.69 34.81 31.87
C ASP A 337 8.44 35.76 30.91
N THR A 338 9.73 35.56 30.69
CA THR A 338 10.55 36.37 29.77
C THR A 338 10.57 35.85 28.32
N ILE A 339 10.18 34.60 28.06
CA ILE A 339 10.36 33.92 26.76
C ILE A 339 9.02 33.59 26.07
N ALA A 340 7.91 33.52 26.81
CA ALA A 340 6.57 33.16 26.32
C ALA A 340 6.06 34.13 25.24
N LYS A 341 6.01 33.66 23.98
CA LYS A 341 5.59 34.44 22.80
C LYS A 341 4.42 33.86 21.99
N ARG A 342 4.06 32.58 22.18
CA ARG A 342 3.05 31.89 21.37
C ARG A 342 2.05 31.17 22.28
N PRO A 343 0.75 31.48 22.20
CA PRO A 343 -0.29 30.80 22.98
C PRO A 343 -0.44 29.32 22.57
N SER A 344 -1.15 28.53 23.39
CA SER A 344 -1.43 27.11 23.15
C SER A 344 -2.37 26.90 21.93
N LEU A 345 -3.23 27.89 21.65
CA LEU A 345 -4.15 27.94 20.52
C LEU A 345 -4.03 29.30 19.80
N ASP A 346 -4.28 29.33 18.49
CA ASP A 346 -4.39 30.57 17.71
C ASP A 346 -5.64 31.40 18.02
N ASP A 347 -5.63 32.68 17.64
CA ASP A 347 -6.67 33.66 17.99
C ASP A 347 -8.08 33.24 17.53
N GLU A 348 -8.19 32.59 16.37
CA GLU A 348 -9.47 32.06 15.86
C GLU A 348 -10.02 30.97 16.79
N LYS A 349 -9.17 30.02 17.22
CA LYS A 349 -9.55 29.01 18.20
C LYS A 349 -9.80 29.57 19.59
N LEU A 350 -9.01 30.54 20.07
CA LEU A 350 -9.25 31.22 21.35
C LEU A 350 -10.62 31.92 21.36
N THR A 351 -10.93 32.66 20.30
CA THR A 351 -12.24 33.32 20.10
C THR A 351 -13.38 32.30 19.97
N GLY A 352 -13.13 31.17 19.30
CA GLY A 352 -14.05 30.04 19.19
C GLY A 352 -14.35 29.38 20.54
N CYS A 353 -13.33 29.15 21.37
CA CYS A 353 -13.47 28.64 22.74
C CYS A 353 -14.32 29.57 23.62
N TYR A 354 -14.05 30.89 23.55
CA TYR A 354 -14.84 31.88 24.28
C TYR A 354 -16.31 31.92 23.81
N SER A 355 -16.52 31.88 22.49
CA SER A 355 -17.86 31.84 21.89
C SER A 355 -18.64 30.57 22.25
N ALA A 356 -17.98 29.42 22.33
CA ALA A 356 -18.58 28.16 22.77
C ALA A 356 -18.93 28.18 24.26
N TRP A 357 -18.07 28.78 25.09
CA TRP A 357 -18.33 28.97 26.53
C TRP A 357 -19.52 29.91 26.77
N LEU A 358 -19.61 31.04 26.06
CA LEU A 358 -20.76 31.96 26.12
C LEU A 358 -22.09 31.27 25.77
N LYS A 359 -22.11 30.47 24.69
CA LYS A 359 -23.29 29.68 24.31
C LYS A 359 -23.69 28.67 25.38
N LYS A 360 -22.72 28.10 26.11
CA LYS A 360 -23.00 27.17 27.22
C LYS A 360 -23.61 27.89 28.43
N GLN A 361 -23.11 29.06 28.80
CA GLN A 361 -23.69 29.89 29.87
C GLN A 361 -25.11 30.36 29.53
N GLN A 362 -25.38 30.69 28.26
CA GLN A 362 -26.73 31.06 27.81
C GLN A 362 -27.73 29.90 27.98
N ASN A 363 -27.32 28.65 27.76
CA ASN A 363 -28.17 27.48 28.00
C ASN A 363 -28.34 27.14 29.50
N ASP A 364 -27.33 27.36 30.35
CA ASP A 364 -27.41 27.07 31.80
C ASP A 364 -28.36 28.02 32.57
N THR A 365 -28.81 29.12 31.96
CA THR A 365 -29.81 30.04 32.56
C THR A 365 -31.23 29.44 32.59
N SER A 366 -31.45 28.28 31.96
CA SER A 366 -32.71 27.53 31.97
C SER A 366 -32.50 26.06 32.38
N THR A 367 -31.91 25.80 33.55
CA THR A 367 -32.42 24.84 34.56
C THR A 367 -31.45 24.70 35.75
N LYS A 368 -31.94 24.98 36.97
CA LYS A 368 -31.36 24.43 38.21
C LYS A 368 -32.46 24.10 39.21
N THR A 369 -32.77 22.81 39.31
CA THR A 369 -33.18 22.16 40.55
C THR A 369 -32.35 20.90 40.70
N ASP A 370 -31.81 20.70 41.90
CA ASP A 370 -30.82 19.69 42.24
C ASP A 370 -31.51 18.44 42.83
N VAL A 371 -30.82 17.28 42.81
CA VAL A 371 -30.76 16.29 43.91
C VAL A 371 -30.02 15.00 43.49
N SER A 372 -29.08 14.63 44.35
CA SER A 372 -28.23 13.43 44.39
C SER A 372 -28.86 12.05 44.11
N ARG A 373 -28.14 11.27 43.29
CA ARG A 373 -27.85 9.82 43.37
C ARG A 373 -28.70 8.92 44.29
N LYS A 374 -29.30 7.86 43.72
CA LYS A 374 -29.23 6.49 44.28
C LYS A 374 -29.49 5.39 43.25
N SER A 375 -29.27 4.16 43.71
CA SER A 375 -28.95 2.93 42.97
C SER A 375 -30.15 2.12 42.43
N ILE A 376 -29.88 1.31 41.39
CA ILE A 376 -30.27 -0.12 41.28
C ILE A 376 -31.78 -0.49 41.18
N VAL A 377 -32.18 -0.80 39.93
CA VAL A 377 -32.85 -2.07 39.49
C VAL A 377 -34.40 -2.24 39.44
N TYR A 378 -34.82 -2.70 38.25
CA TYR A 378 -35.97 -3.53 37.80
C TYR A 378 -37.41 -3.00 37.54
N VAL A 379 -37.80 -3.24 36.26
CA VAL A 379 -39.07 -3.80 35.71
C VAL A 379 -40.28 -2.89 35.37
N ASP A 380 -40.74 -3.13 34.14
CA ASP A 380 -42.03 -2.96 33.45
C ASP A 380 -42.62 -1.60 32.99
N ASN A 381 -42.76 -1.55 31.65
CA ASN A 381 -43.96 -1.21 30.87
C ASN A 381 -44.83 -0.02 31.31
N GLY A 382 -44.59 1.11 30.64
CA GLY A 382 -45.58 2.17 30.45
C GLY A 382 -45.35 2.87 29.12
N SER A 383 -46.20 2.60 28.13
CA SER A 383 -46.14 3.31 26.84
C SER A 383 -46.34 4.81 27.03
N LEU A 384 -45.34 5.60 26.64
CA LEU A 384 -45.49 7.02 26.38
C LEU A 384 -45.15 7.27 24.91
N SER A 385 -46.15 7.01 24.09
CA SER A 385 -46.22 7.47 22.71
C SER A 385 -46.26 8.99 22.68
N THR A 386 -45.12 9.65 22.47
CA THR A 386 -45.15 10.88 21.67
C THR A 386 -45.59 10.48 20.26
N PRO A 387 -46.51 11.23 19.61
CA PRO A 387 -46.95 10.88 18.27
C PRO A 387 -45.75 10.92 17.33
N LEU A 388 -45.45 9.78 16.70
CA LEU A 388 -44.93 9.85 15.35
C LEU A 388 -46.05 10.50 14.56
N SER A 389 -45.87 11.76 14.14
CA SER A 389 -46.70 12.32 13.11
C SER A 389 -46.52 11.42 11.90
N THR A 390 -47.52 10.58 11.64
CA THR A 390 -47.66 9.87 10.37
C THR A 390 -47.42 10.89 9.26
N PRO A 391 -46.57 10.61 8.26
CA PRO A 391 -46.57 11.41 7.05
C PRO A 391 -48.03 11.48 6.59
N LYS A 392 -48.50 12.65 6.16
CA LYS A 392 -49.67 12.64 5.30
C LYS A 392 -49.27 11.85 4.04
N ASP A 393 -50.19 11.11 3.42
CA ASP A 393 -49.90 10.42 2.14
C ASP A 393 -49.28 11.37 1.12
N ASP A 394 -49.65 12.65 1.19
CA ASP A 394 -49.07 13.76 0.42
C ASP A 394 -47.54 13.90 0.62
N ASP A 395 -47.02 13.85 1.85
CA ASP A 395 -45.61 14.15 2.17
C ASP A 395 -44.65 13.10 1.60
N GLU A 396 -44.98 11.81 1.73
CA GLU A 396 -44.15 10.72 1.20
C GLU A 396 -44.22 10.69 -0.34
N THR A 397 -45.40 10.95 -0.92
CA THR A 397 -45.59 11.07 -2.36
C THR A 397 -44.81 12.26 -2.95
N ILE A 398 -44.79 13.41 -2.26
CA ILE A 398 -44.00 14.60 -2.64
C ILE A 398 -42.50 14.28 -2.59
N ILE A 399 -42.01 13.63 -1.53
CA ILE A 399 -40.60 13.24 -1.42
C ILE A 399 -40.22 12.24 -2.52
N GLN A 400 -41.05 11.24 -2.82
CA GLN A 400 -40.81 10.31 -3.93
C GLN A 400 -40.78 11.01 -5.29
N ALA A 401 -41.68 11.98 -5.54
CA ALA A 401 -41.67 12.79 -6.76
C ALA A 401 -40.41 13.65 -6.87
N ILE A 402 -39.93 14.26 -5.78
CA ILE A 402 -38.67 15.01 -5.75
C ILE A 402 -37.48 14.06 -6.03
N VAL A 403 -37.44 12.90 -5.38
CA VAL A 403 -36.41 11.87 -5.60
C VAL A 403 -36.34 11.44 -7.07
N GLY A 404 -37.49 11.16 -7.69
CA GLY A 404 -37.57 10.76 -9.10
C GLY A 404 -37.09 11.87 -10.05
N ASN A 405 -37.53 13.11 -9.85
CA ASN A 405 -37.10 14.25 -10.66
C ASN A 405 -35.61 14.57 -10.48
N VAL A 406 -35.09 14.50 -9.25
CA VAL A 406 -33.66 14.64 -8.96
C VAL A 406 -32.86 13.56 -9.69
N TYR A 407 -33.28 12.29 -9.58
CA TYR A 407 -32.64 11.18 -10.29
C TYR A 407 -32.60 11.41 -11.81
N THR A 408 -33.72 11.78 -12.43
CA THR A 408 -33.78 12.09 -13.87
C THR A 408 -32.83 13.22 -14.27
N ILE A 409 -32.66 14.26 -13.45
CA ILE A 409 -31.73 15.37 -13.75
C ILE A 409 -30.28 14.91 -13.72
N LEU A 410 -29.92 14.03 -12.78
CA LEU A 410 -28.55 13.52 -12.60
C LEU A 410 -28.17 12.49 -13.68
N GLU A 411 -29.08 11.59 -14.04
CA GLU A 411 -28.90 10.62 -15.14
C GLU A 411 -28.82 11.27 -16.53
N SER A 412 -29.29 12.51 -16.68
CA SER A 412 -29.29 13.22 -17.98
C SER A 412 -27.92 13.76 -18.41
N HIS A 413 -26.83 13.43 -17.70
CA HIS A 413 -25.44 13.82 -18.00
C HIS A 413 -25.24 15.31 -18.39
N TYR A 414 -25.91 16.23 -17.69
CA TYR A 414 -25.72 17.66 -17.89
C TYR A 414 -24.35 18.12 -17.36
N SER A 415 -23.78 19.17 -17.97
CA SER A 415 -22.61 19.85 -17.39
C SER A 415 -22.94 20.46 -16.02
N GLU A 416 -21.96 20.54 -15.11
CA GLU A 416 -22.16 20.92 -13.70
C GLU A 416 -23.03 22.19 -13.53
N PHE A 417 -22.76 23.22 -14.34
CA PHE A 417 -23.53 24.48 -14.31
C PHE A 417 -24.99 24.32 -14.76
N VAL A 418 -25.26 23.50 -15.78
CA VAL A 418 -26.62 23.23 -16.30
C VAL A 418 -27.40 22.33 -15.34
N GLU A 419 -26.73 21.32 -14.79
CA GLU A 419 -27.27 20.44 -13.75
C GLU A 419 -27.65 21.24 -12.50
N ARG A 420 -26.74 22.08 -11.99
CA ARG A 420 -26.97 22.95 -10.83
C ARG A 420 -28.07 23.98 -11.08
N LEU A 421 -28.19 24.51 -12.30
CA LEU A 421 -29.32 25.35 -12.69
C LEU A 421 -30.65 24.58 -12.65
N LYS A 422 -30.69 23.35 -13.19
CA LYS A 422 -31.90 22.49 -13.18
C LYS A 422 -32.29 22.07 -11.77
N LEU A 423 -31.34 21.68 -10.92
CA LEU A 423 -31.59 21.33 -9.53
C LEU A 423 -32.08 22.53 -8.70
N ASN A 424 -31.56 23.74 -8.95
CA ASN A 424 -32.09 24.95 -8.32
C ASN A 424 -33.51 25.28 -8.82
N LYS A 425 -33.81 25.13 -10.11
CA LYS A 425 -35.18 25.29 -10.63
C LYS A 425 -36.15 24.27 -10.02
N LEU A 426 -35.71 23.02 -9.84
CA LEU A 426 -36.48 22.00 -9.16
C LEU A 426 -36.71 22.36 -7.69
N TYR A 427 -35.68 22.81 -6.95
CA TYR A 427 -35.85 23.29 -5.57
C TYR A 427 -36.91 24.39 -5.48
N ASN A 428 -36.83 25.41 -6.33
CA ASN A 428 -37.76 26.54 -6.32
C ASN A 428 -39.22 26.13 -6.62
N GLN A 429 -39.45 24.97 -7.25
CA GLN A 429 -40.80 24.42 -7.46
C GLN A 429 -41.40 23.79 -6.18
N TYR A 430 -40.55 23.42 -5.21
CA TYR A 430 -40.93 22.75 -3.97
C TYR A 430 -40.50 23.54 -2.71
N GLU A 431 -40.08 24.80 -2.83
CA GLU A 431 -39.48 25.57 -1.73
C GLU A 431 -40.44 25.85 -0.56
N ASP A 432 -41.75 25.92 -0.85
CA ASP A 432 -42.82 26.03 0.15
C ASP A 432 -43.14 24.70 0.85
N LEU A 433 -42.64 23.57 0.34
CA LEU A 433 -42.98 22.21 0.78
C LEU A 433 -41.81 21.45 1.41
N VAL A 434 -40.58 21.72 0.97
CA VAL A 434 -39.37 21.00 1.41
C VAL A 434 -38.23 21.98 1.67
N ASP A 435 -37.66 21.93 2.88
CA ASP A 435 -36.55 22.81 3.24
C ASP A 435 -35.28 22.54 2.42
N ARG A 436 -34.45 23.57 2.25
CA ARG A 436 -33.24 23.52 1.45
C ARG A 436 -32.26 22.41 1.85
N LYS A 437 -32.10 22.11 3.14
CA LYS A 437 -31.21 21.03 3.61
C LYS A 437 -31.79 19.66 3.31
N LEU A 438 -33.11 19.48 3.43
CA LEU A 438 -33.76 18.23 3.08
C LEU A 438 -33.65 17.97 1.56
N PHE A 439 -33.89 18.99 0.73
CA PHE A 439 -33.67 18.89 -0.71
C PHE A 439 -32.20 18.62 -1.08
N GLU A 440 -31.24 19.33 -0.47
CA GLU A 440 -29.81 19.09 -0.69
C GLU A 440 -29.37 17.70 -0.21
N SER A 441 -29.99 17.16 0.85
CA SER A 441 -29.80 15.78 1.31
C SER A 441 -30.38 14.76 0.31
N ILE A 442 -31.54 15.03 -0.29
CA ILE A 442 -32.10 14.18 -1.36
C ILE A 442 -31.19 14.21 -2.60
N VAL A 443 -30.76 15.40 -3.05
CA VAL A 443 -29.80 15.56 -4.16
C VAL A 443 -28.49 14.84 -3.88
N SER A 444 -27.92 15.00 -2.68
CA SER A 444 -26.73 14.26 -2.26
C SER A 444 -26.98 12.75 -2.31
N SER A 445 -28.09 12.25 -1.76
CA SER A 445 -28.41 10.82 -1.75
C SER A 445 -28.54 10.21 -3.16
N GLN A 446 -29.11 10.93 -4.13
CA GLN A 446 -29.21 10.43 -5.50
C GLN A 446 -27.89 10.58 -6.27
N ARG A 447 -27.14 11.69 -6.09
CA ARG A 447 -25.78 11.84 -6.64
C ARG A 447 -24.87 10.70 -6.17
N VAL A 448 -25.01 10.29 -4.92
CA VAL A 448 -24.21 9.21 -4.35
C VAL A 448 -24.58 7.86 -4.96
N LYS A 449 -25.87 7.55 -5.20
CA LYS A 449 -26.26 6.34 -5.96
C LYS A 449 -25.65 6.28 -7.37
N VAL A 450 -25.47 7.44 -8.01
CA VAL A 450 -24.84 7.59 -9.34
C VAL A 450 -23.29 7.54 -9.26
N SER A 451 -22.70 7.54 -8.06
CA SER A 451 -21.24 7.58 -7.84
C SER A 451 -20.68 6.53 -6.86
N GLU A 452 -21.44 5.48 -6.55
CA GLU A 452 -21.03 4.39 -5.65
C GLU A 452 -20.84 3.05 -6.38
N VAL A 453 -19.64 2.46 -6.20
CA VAL A 453 -19.24 1.10 -6.59
C VAL A 453 -19.60 0.76 -8.04
N LEU A 454 -18.68 1.09 -8.96
CA LEU A 454 -18.88 0.88 -10.39
C LEU A 454 -18.93 -0.64 -10.71
N PRO A 455 -19.54 -1.07 -11.82
CA PRO A 455 -19.59 -2.49 -12.19
C PRO A 455 -18.20 -3.16 -12.25
N GLU A 456 -17.17 -2.43 -12.64
CA GLU A 456 -15.77 -2.86 -12.57
C GLU A 456 -15.25 -3.08 -11.15
N ASP A 457 -15.67 -2.27 -10.16
CA ASP A 457 -15.35 -2.49 -8.74
C ASP A 457 -16.03 -3.77 -8.23
N GLU A 458 -17.25 -4.06 -8.69
CA GLU A 458 -17.97 -5.29 -8.34
C GLU A 458 -17.29 -6.54 -8.91
N ILE A 459 -16.92 -6.51 -10.19
CA ILE A 459 -16.18 -7.58 -10.87
C ILE A 459 -14.82 -7.79 -10.19
N ARG A 460 -14.09 -6.70 -9.93
CA ARG A 460 -12.80 -6.74 -9.24
C ARG A 460 -12.93 -7.27 -7.81
N LEU A 461 -13.96 -6.88 -7.06
CA LEU A 461 -14.22 -7.44 -5.72
C LEU A 461 -14.51 -8.94 -5.81
N LYS A 462 -15.31 -9.39 -6.78
CA LYS A 462 -15.57 -10.82 -7.00
C LYS A 462 -14.28 -11.59 -7.23
N SER A 463 -13.41 -11.13 -8.13
CA SER A 463 -12.10 -11.76 -8.38
C SER A 463 -11.22 -11.79 -7.11
N LEU A 464 -11.21 -10.72 -6.31
CA LEU A 464 -10.49 -10.69 -5.03
C LEU A 464 -11.11 -11.64 -3.98
N MET A 465 -12.44 -11.77 -3.93
CA MET A 465 -13.11 -12.71 -3.04
C MET A 465 -12.79 -14.15 -3.42
N ASP A 466 -12.82 -14.48 -4.71
CA ASP A 466 -12.48 -15.80 -5.24
C ASP A 466 -10.98 -16.11 -5.00
N TYR A 467 -10.07 -15.15 -5.24
CA TYR A 467 -8.64 -15.27 -4.91
C TYR A 467 -8.37 -15.48 -3.41
N SER A 468 -9.20 -14.93 -2.52
CA SER A 468 -9.08 -15.17 -1.08
C SER A 468 -9.50 -16.59 -0.66
N GLN A 469 -10.29 -17.25 -1.49
CA GLN A 469 -10.84 -18.60 -1.30
C GLN A 469 -10.02 -19.67 -2.03
N THR A 470 -9.10 -19.30 -2.93
CA THR A 470 -8.19 -20.24 -3.59
C THR A 470 -7.48 -21.14 -2.57
N ARG A 471 -7.53 -22.45 -2.82
CA ARG A 471 -6.81 -23.50 -2.08
C ARG A 471 -6.14 -24.42 -3.10
N ILE A 472 -5.12 -25.16 -2.65
CA ILE A 472 -4.44 -26.15 -3.47
C ILE A 472 -5.13 -27.51 -3.29
N ASN A 473 -5.58 -28.14 -4.37
CA ASN A 473 -5.97 -29.55 -4.35
C ASN A 473 -4.72 -30.44 -4.39
N TRP A 474 -4.29 -30.91 -3.23
CA TRP A 474 -3.02 -31.64 -3.06
C TRP A 474 -2.93 -32.94 -3.87
N ASP A 475 -4.06 -33.62 -4.10
CA ASP A 475 -4.10 -34.88 -4.84
C ASP A 475 -3.96 -34.69 -6.36
N GLU A 476 -4.28 -33.49 -6.88
CA GLU A 476 -4.07 -33.12 -8.29
C GLU A 476 -2.63 -32.66 -8.57
N VAL A 477 -2.00 -31.96 -7.60
CA VAL A 477 -0.72 -31.26 -7.84
C VAL A 477 0.53 -31.96 -7.31
N LEU A 478 0.41 -33.05 -6.53
CA LEU A 478 1.53 -33.83 -6.01
C LEU A 478 1.35 -35.33 -6.24
N PRO A 479 2.44 -36.13 -6.29
CA PRO A 479 2.36 -37.58 -6.26
C PRO A 479 1.54 -38.07 -5.05
N ALA A 480 0.60 -38.99 -5.27
CA ALA A 480 -0.36 -39.44 -4.26
C ALA A 480 0.25 -39.85 -2.90
N PRO A 481 1.44 -40.50 -2.80
CA PRO A 481 2.08 -40.76 -1.50
C PRO A 481 2.42 -39.47 -0.74
N LEU A 482 2.98 -38.47 -1.43
CA LEU A 482 3.36 -37.18 -0.83
C LEU A 482 2.13 -36.34 -0.47
N ALA A 483 1.11 -36.32 -1.35
CA ALA A 483 -0.16 -35.63 -1.10
C ALA A 483 -0.84 -36.15 0.18
N ARG A 484 -0.92 -37.49 0.34
CA ARG A 484 -1.48 -38.13 1.55
C ARG A 484 -0.68 -37.80 2.81
N ASP A 485 0.66 -37.86 2.74
CA ASP A 485 1.50 -37.64 3.92
C ASP A 485 1.53 -36.15 4.34
N ILE A 486 1.49 -35.20 3.39
CA ILE A 486 1.31 -33.77 3.67
C ILE A 486 -0.03 -33.48 4.34
N LYS A 487 -1.15 -34.04 3.83
CA LYS A 487 -2.47 -33.85 4.43
C LYS A 487 -2.53 -34.41 5.85
N HIS A 488 -2.10 -35.67 6.05
CA HIS A 488 -2.07 -36.33 7.36
C HIS A 488 -1.19 -35.56 8.36
N ASP A 489 0.03 -35.14 7.99
CA ASP A 489 0.93 -34.41 8.89
C ASP A 489 0.40 -33.00 9.23
N ALA A 490 -0.25 -32.31 8.29
CA ALA A 490 -0.86 -31.01 8.54
C ALA A 490 -2.04 -31.08 9.53
N GLU A 491 -2.82 -32.16 9.49
CA GLU A 491 -3.84 -32.46 10.49
C GLU A 491 -3.21 -32.78 11.87
N LYS A 492 -2.20 -33.65 11.93
CA LYS A 492 -1.51 -33.97 13.20
C LYS A 492 -0.87 -32.74 13.84
N LEU A 493 -0.32 -31.84 13.03
CA LEU A 493 0.27 -30.59 13.48
C LEU A 493 -0.75 -29.45 13.69
N ASN A 494 -2.02 -29.64 13.34
CA ASN A 494 -3.07 -28.60 13.33
C ASN A 494 -2.58 -27.29 12.67
N ILE A 495 -2.14 -27.41 11.42
CA ILE A 495 -1.70 -26.33 10.50
C ILE A 495 -2.36 -26.51 9.13
N ASP A 496 -2.34 -25.46 8.31
CA ASP A 496 -2.64 -25.56 6.89
C ASP A 496 -1.54 -26.37 6.15
N PRO A 497 -1.88 -27.38 5.31
CA PRO A 497 -0.92 -28.10 4.47
C PRO A 497 0.06 -27.22 3.68
N VAL A 498 -0.34 -26.02 3.25
CA VAL A 498 0.53 -25.12 2.50
C VAL A 498 1.76 -24.67 3.29
N MET A 499 1.70 -24.71 4.64
CA MET A 499 2.87 -24.45 5.48
C MET A 499 3.96 -25.51 5.31
N ILE A 500 3.59 -26.79 5.16
CA ILE A 500 4.54 -27.87 4.91
C ILE A 500 5.15 -27.69 3.52
N TRP A 501 4.32 -27.38 2.51
CA TRP A 501 4.78 -27.09 1.16
C TRP A 501 5.73 -25.89 1.09
N GLN A 502 5.44 -24.77 1.77
CA GLN A 502 6.30 -23.59 1.79
C GLN A 502 7.69 -23.85 2.38
N ALA A 503 7.84 -24.83 3.27
CA ALA A 503 9.13 -25.31 3.72
C ALA A 503 9.74 -26.36 2.78
N LEU A 504 8.93 -27.26 2.22
CA LEU A 504 9.38 -28.39 1.40
C LEU A 504 9.93 -27.97 0.04
N LEU A 505 9.24 -27.08 -0.67
CA LEU A 505 9.65 -26.57 -1.99
C LEU A 505 11.09 -26.01 -1.98
N PRO A 506 11.46 -25.04 -1.12
CA PRO A 506 12.82 -24.49 -1.08
C PRO A 506 13.84 -25.49 -0.51
N ALA A 507 13.42 -26.48 0.30
CA ALA A 507 14.29 -27.55 0.78
C ALA A 507 14.69 -28.49 -0.37
N VAL A 508 13.73 -29.01 -1.14
CA VAL A 508 13.99 -29.83 -2.34
C VAL A 508 14.84 -29.05 -3.35
N SER A 509 14.45 -27.81 -3.63
CA SER A 509 15.19 -26.88 -4.49
C SER A 509 16.64 -26.63 -4.04
N SER A 510 16.91 -26.58 -2.73
CA SER A 510 18.29 -26.45 -2.23
C SER A 510 19.16 -27.67 -2.48
N LEU A 511 18.57 -28.88 -2.47
CA LEU A 511 19.29 -30.13 -2.70
C LEU A 511 19.47 -30.42 -4.19
N ALA A 512 18.53 -29.95 -5.02
CA ALA A 512 18.67 -29.94 -6.49
C ALA A 512 19.88 -29.12 -6.99
N GLY A 513 20.49 -28.26 -6.16
CA GLY A 513 21.73 -27.57 -6.51
C GLY A 513 21.67 -26.82 -7.84
N THR A 514 22.64 -27.06 -8.72
CA THR A 514 22.73 -26.42 -10.04
C THR A 514 21.98 -27.15 -11.16
N PHE A 515 21.03 -28.04 -10.86
CA PHE A 515 20.06 -28.52 -11.86
C PHE A 515 19.35 -27.34 -12.54
N THR A 516 19.20 -27.40 -13.86
CA THR A 516 18.51 -26.39 -14.67
C THR A 516 17.48 -27.02 -15.61
N LEU A 517 16.52 -26.22 -16.05
CA LEU A 517 15.56 -26.52 -17.11
C LEU A 517 16.02 -25.81 -18.38
N ASP A 518 15.95 -26.48 -19.54
CA ASP A 518 16.45 -26.03 -20.86
C ASP A 518 15.56 -24.94 -21.48
N GLU A 519 15.44 -23.81 -20.78
CA GLU A 519 14.64 -22.64 -21.15
C GLU A 519 15.33 -21.37 -20.62
N TYR A 520 15.21 -20.25 -21.32
CA TYR A 520 15.82 -18.95 -21.02
C TYR A 520 17.34 -19.03 -20.71
N GLY A 521 18.05 -20.00 -21.28
CA GLY A 521 19.48 -20.24 -21.04
C GLY A 521 19.80 -21.04 -19.77
N GLY A 522 18.82 -21.67 -19.13
CA GLY A 522 18.99 -22.58 -18.00
C GLY A 522 18.33 -22.06 -16.72
N ILE A 523 17.00 -22.22 -16.59
CA ILE A 523 16.29 -21.84 -15.34
C ILE A 523 16.64 -22.81 -14.20
N PRO A 524 17.24 -22.36 -13.09
CA PRO A 524 17.65 -23.25 -12.01
C PRO A 524 16.49 -23.62 -11.09
N ALA A 525 16.64 -24.71 -10.34
CA ALA A 525 15.66 -25.15 -9.33
C ALA A 525 15.67 -24.27 -8.06
N ILE A 526 15.70 -22.94 -8.14
CA ILE A 526 15.82 -22.05 -6.98
C ILE A 526 14.46 -21.45 -6.63
N ASN A 527 13.98 -21.69 -5.40
CA ASN A 527 12.71 -21.15 -4.91
C ASN A 527 12.92 -20.36 -3.61
N TRP A 528 12.35 -19.15 -3.53
CA TRP A 528 12.37 -18.32 -2.33
C TRP A 528 10.94 -18.21 -1.80
N THR A 529 10.64 -18.79 -0.64
CA THR A 529 9.29 -18.80 -0.08
C THR A 529 9.16 -17.88 1.13
N CYS A 530 7.98 -17.28 1.27
CA CYS A 530 7.62 -16.50 2.44
C CYS A 530 6.21 -16.86 2.93
N THR A 531 6.11 -17.33 4.16
CA THR A 531 4.84 -17.65 4.80
C THR A 531 4.33 -16.43 5.56
N VAL A 532 3.21 -15.86 5.13
CA VAL A 532 2.64 -14.67 5.74
C VAL A 532 1.59 -15.07 6.79
N ILE A 533 1.96 -14.98 8.07
CA ILE A 533 1.05 -15.32 9.18
C ILE A 533 1.44 -14.60 10.49
N PRO A 534 0.48 -14.27 11.38
CA PRO A 534 0.78 -13.80 12.73
C PRO A 534 1.60 -14.79 13.57
N SER A 535 2.25 -14.27 14.61
CA SER A 535 2.97 -15.09 15.59
C SER A 535 2.06 -16.13 16.25
N GLY A 536 2.60 -17.32 16.52
CA GLY A 536 1.83 -18.45 17.04
C GLY A 536 0.98 -19.21 16.01
N GLY A 537 0.91 -18.75 14.76
CA GLY A 537 0.14 -19.39 13.68
C GLY A 537 0.60 -20.79 13.24
N GLY A 538 1.71 -21.29 13.80
CA GLY A 538 2.11 -22.69 13.67
C GLY A 538 3.23 -22.98 12.66
N LYS A 539 3.74 -21.98 11.94
CA LYS A 539 4.86 -22.09 10.99
C LYS A 539 6.02 -22.95 11.50
N THR A 540 6.51 -22.67 12.71
CA THR A 540 7.65 -23.37 13.32
C THR A 540 7.44 -24.89 13.40
N ARG A 541 6.19 -25.38 13.47
CA ARG A 541 5.87 -26.82 13.45
C ARG A 541 6.16 -27.45 12.08
N ALA A 542 5.82 -26.75 10.99
CA ALA A 542 6.14 -27.17 9.62
C ALA A 542 7.66 -27.12 9.38
N ASP A 543 8.32 -26.02 9.72
CA ASP A 543 9.78 -25.85 9.62
C ASP A 543 10.55 -26.89 10.45
N SER A 544 10.05 -27.28 11.62
CA SER A 544 10.66 -28.33 12.44
C SER A 544 10.54 -29.71 11.80
N LEU A 545 9.39 -30.03 11.20
CA LEU A 545 9.17 -31.28 10.47
C LEU A 545 10.06 -31.37 9.22
N VAL A 546 10.04 -30.33 8.39
CA VAL A 546 10.70 -30.35 7.07
C VAL A 546 12.20 -30.13 7.18
N PHE A 547 12.66 -29.12 7.93
CA PHE A 547 14.10 -28.85 8.05
C PHE A 547 14.79 -29.75 9.07
N GLY A 548 14.06 -30.62 9.79
CA GLY A 548 14.63 -31.60 10.72
C GLY A 548 15.67 -32.50 10.03
N ALA A 549 15.35 -33.01 8.83
CA ALA A 549 16.26 -33.82 8.03
C ALA A 549 17.50 -33.01 7.57
N LEU A 550 17.33 -31.78 7.08
CA LEU A 550 18.45 -30.91 6.68
C LEU A 550 19.37 -30.55 7.86
N ARG A 551 18.82 -30.34 9.06
CA ARG A 551 19.62 -30.14 10.29
C ARG A 551 20.46 -31.38 10.61
N SER A 552 19.88 -32.58 10.49
CA SER A 552 20.62 -33.84 10.68
C SER A 552 21.71 -34.06 9.63
N MET A 553 21.48 -33.68 8.37
CA MET A 553 22.51 -33.67 7.31
C MET A 553 23.62 -32.65 7.63
N GLN A 554 23.27 -31.45 8.10
CA GLN A 554 24.26 -30.44 8.49
C GLN A 554 25.13 -30.89 9.66
N LEU A 555 24.54 -31.50 10.70
CA LEU A 555 25.30 -32.00 11.85
C LEU A 555 26.29 -33.11 11.45
N ARG A 556 25.93 -33.97 10.49
CA ARG A 556 26.86 -34.95 9.90
C ARG A 556 27.99 -34.27 9.12
N ALA A 557 27.69 -33.32 8.24
CA ALA A 557 28.70 -32.58 7.49
C ALA A 557 29.64 -31.75 8.37
N ASP A 558 29.13 -31.14 9.44
CA ASP A 558 29.93 -30.39 10.41
C ASP A 558 30.87 -31.32 11.21
N ALA A 559 30.49 -32.59 11.44
CA ALA A 559 31.33 -33.58 12.11
C ALA A 559 32.41 -34.12 11.16
N ASP A 560 32.03 -34.53 9.94
CA ASP A 560 32.95 -34.95 8.88
C ASP A 560 34.01 -33.87 8.57
N TYR A 561 33.59 -32.63 8.36
CA TYR A 561 34.49 -31.50 8.14
C TYR A 561 35.48 -31.30 9.29
N LYS A 562 35.09 -31.53 10.54
CA LYS A 562 36.00 -31.41 11.69
C LYS A 562 37.09 -32.48 11.67
N GLU A 563 36.81 -33.69 11.20
CA GLU A 563 37.84 -34.72 11.07
C GLU A 563 38.75 -34.44 9.87
N ARG A 564 38.18 -34.18 8.68
CA ARG A 564 38.96 -33.79 7.49
C ARG A 564 39.85 -32.57 7.74
N ALA A 565 39.37 -31.58 8.51
CA ALA A 565 40.16 -30.40 8.89
C ALA A 565 41.30 -30.71 9.88
N LYS A 566 41.21 -31.77 10.70
CA LYS A 566 42.35 -32.25 11.52
C LYS A 566 43.37 -32.97 10.65
N GLU A 567 42.91 -33.78 9.69
CA GLU A 567 43.76 -34.50 8.75
C GLU A 567 44.54 -33.54 7.85
N TYR A 568 43.85 -32.57 7.25
CA TYR A 568 44.48 -31.46 6.51
C TYR A 568 45.56 -30.74 7.33
N LYS A 569 45.27 -30.39 8.60
CA LYS A 569 46.26 -29.76 9.49
C LYS A 569 47.49 -30.63 9.71
N ARG A 570 47.35 -31.96 9.79
CA ARG A 570 48.50 -32.88 9.90
C ARG A 570 49.29 -32.92 8.59
N ALA A 571 48.59 -33.02 7.46
CA ALA A 571 49.18 -33.11 6.13
C ALA A 571 49.96 -31.84 5.76
N ILE A 572 49.38 -30.65 5.97
CA ILE A 572 50.05 -29.37 5.64
C ILE A 572 51.31 -29.16 6.49
N MET A 573 51.27 -29.51 7.79
CA MET A 573 52.45 -29.49 8.66
C MET A 573 53.53 -30.51 8.26
N GLN A 574 53.19 -31.58 7.54
CA GLN A 574 54.16 -32.53 6.99
C GLN A 574 54.77 -32.00 5.69
N TYR A 575 53.94 -31.46 4.80
CA TYR A 575 54.34 -30.79 3.56
C TYR A 575 55.33 -29.63 3.82
N GLU A 576 54.98 -28.69 4.70
CA GLU A 576 55.84 -27.56 5.11
C GLU A 576 57.20 -28.02 5.69
N LYS A 577 57.24 -29.18 6.35
CA LYS A 577 58.47 -29.76 6.93
C LYS A 577 59.32 -30.51 5.92
N ALA A 578 58.69 -31.17 4.94
CA ALA A 578 59.39 -31.94 3.92
C ALA A 578 60.30 -31.03 3.07
N LYS A 579 59.86 -29.79 2.81
CA LYS A 579 60.52 -28.82 1.90
C LYS A 579 60.79 -29.41 0.51
N ASP A 580 60.02 -30.42 0.14
CA ASP A 580 60.07 -31.07 -1.15
C ASP A 580 59.24 -30.23 -2.14
N ILE A 581 59.86 -29.86 -3.24
CA ILE A 581 59.28 -28.97 -4.27
C ILE A 581 58.39 -29.79 -5.23
N GLU A 582 58.53 -31.12 -5.25
CA GLU A 582 57.70 -32.03 -6.04
C GLU A 582 56.51 -32.61 -5.25
N ALA A 583 56.44 -32.36 -3.94
CA ALA A 583 55.31 -32.77 -3.12
C ALA A 583 54.05 -31.95 -3.49
N ILE A 584 52.90 -32.63 -3.56
CA ILE A 584 51.61 -31.98 -3.82
C ILE A 584 51.10 -31.35 -2.52
N GLU A 585 50.81 -30.05 -2.54
CA GLU A 585 50.18 -29.37 -1.41
C GLU A 585 48.81 -30.02 -1.10
N PRO A 586 48.54 -30.42 0.16
CA PRO A 586 47.25 -30.98 0.53
C PRO A 586 46.09 -30.02 0.24
N GLU A 587 45.01 -30.51 -0.38
CA GLU A 587 43.85 -29.68 -0.65
C GLU A 587 43.09 -29.32 0.65
N LYS A 588 42.72 -28.05 0.79
CA LYS A 588 41.97 -27.56 1.94
C LYS A 588 40.51 -28.08 1.88
N PRO A 589 40.03 -28.81 2.90
CA PRO A 589 38.69 -29.38 2.86
C PRO A 589 37.60 -28.30 2.82
N GLY A 590 36.63 -28.45 1.94
CA GLY A 590 35.39 -27.67 1.93
C GLY A 590 34.36 -28.16 2.97
N LEU A 591 33.52 -27.25 3.45
CA LEU A 591 32.38 -27.56 4.33
C LEU A 591 31.07 -27.60 3.52
N ARG A 592 30.51 -28.80 3.33
CA ARG A 592 29.15 -28.98 2.76
C ARG A 592 28.12 -28.26 3.63
N LYS A 593 27.38 -27.33 3.04
CA LYS A 593 26.45 -26.46 3.76
C LYS A 593 25.02 -26.63 3.25
N TYR A 594 24.25 -27.48 3.91
CA TYR A 594 22.82 -27.70 3.63
C TYR A 594 21.95 -26.54 4.09
N LEU A 595 22.21 -26.02 5.30
CA LEU A 595 21.30 -25.10 5.98
C LEU A 595 22.04 -23.90 6.62
N PHE A 596 21.59 -22.70 6.29
CA PHE A 596 21.92 -21.46 7.01
C PHE A 596 20.71 -20.97 7.81
N GLU A 597 20.83 -20.92 9.14
CA GLU A 597 19.82 -20.29 10.02
C GLU A 597 20.26 -18.90 10.49
N VAL A 598 21.58 -18.66 10.63
CA VAL A 598 22.18 -17.35 10.91
C VAL A 598 23.47 -17.25 10.09
N ALA A 599 23.57 -16.25 9.20
CA ALA A 599 24.74 -16.03 8.36
C ALA A 599 24.79 -14.58 7.86
N THR A 600 25.98 -14.10 7.50
CA THR A 600 26.14 -12.91 6.65
C THR A 600 26.17 -13.34 5.19
N ILE A 601 25.81 -12.44 4.26
CA ILE A 601 25.88 -12.73 2.81
C ILE A 601 27.29 -13.20 2.38
N GLN A 602 28.34 -12.64 2.97
CA GLN A 602 29.72 -13.05 2.72
C GLN A 602 30.04 -14.45 3.23
N SER A 603 29.45 -14.85 4.37
CA SER A 603 29.54 -16.24 4.87
C SER A 603 28.80 -17.23 3.97
N VAL A 604 27.67 -16.82 3.39
CA VAL A 604 26.92 -17.64 2.41
C VAL A 604 27.77 -17.84 1.16
N LEU A 605 28.20 -16.75 0.51
CA LEU A 605 29.04 -16.79 -0.69
C LEU A 605 30.31 -17.65 -0.49
N LYS A 606 31.02 -17.51 0.63
CA LYS A 606 32.22 -18.33 0.88
C LYS A 606 31.90 -19.82 0.98
N ARG A 607 30.82 -20.21 1.66
CA ARG A 607 30.41 -21.62 1.75
C ARG A 607 29.93 -22.18 0.40
N LEU A 608 29.29 -21.38 -0.44
CA LEU A 608 28.94 -21.78 -1.82
C LEU A 608 30.17 -22.12 -2.65
N SER A 609 31.26 -21.35 -2.52
CA SER A 609 32.54 -21.65 -3.21
C SER A 609 33.20 -22.97 -2.78
N GLU A 610 32.77 -23.56 -1.66
CA GLU A 610 33.39 -24.75 -1.05
C GLU A 610 32.58 -26.05 -1.27
N GLN A 611 31.46 -26.02 -2.01
CA GLN A 611 30.55 -27.17 -2.15
C GLN A 611 30.21 -27.58 -3.61
N GLY A 612 30.88 -26.99 -4.59
CA GLY A 612 30.71 -27.36 -6.01
C GLY A 612 29.29 -27.11 -6.53
N ASN A 613 28.71 -28.11 -7.19
CA ASN A 613 27.38 -28.02 -7.82
C ASN A 613 26.20 -28.12 -6.84
N HIS A 614 26.46 -28.34 -5.56
CA HIS A 614 25.41 -28.49 -4.56
C HIS A 614 24.85 -27.13 -4.09
N GLY A 615 23.56 -27.10 -3.78
CA GLY A 615 22.89 -25.90 -3.26
C GLY A 615 22.76 -25.87 -1.73
N SER A 616 22.17 -24.79 -1.25
CA SER A 616 21.93 -24.54 0.18
C SER A 616 20.58 -23.86 0.42
N LEU A 617 19.96 -24.17 1.56
CA LEU A 617 18.78 -23.47 2.04
C LEU A 617 19.19 -22.37 3.03
N TRP A 618 18.74 -21.13 2.79
CA TRP A 618 18.78 -20.06 3.79
C TRP A 618 17.41 -19.93 4.45
N ALA A 619 17.23 -20.59 5.59
CA ALA A 619 15.99 -20.57 6.36
C ALA A 619 16.07 -19.53 7.50
N ARG A 620 15.12 -18.60 7.59
CA ARG A 620 15.03 -17.62 8.69
C ARG A 620 13.63 -17.64 9.25
N ASP A 621 13.48 -17.82 10.57
CA ASP A 621 12.14 -17.92 11.16
C ASP A 621 11.31 -16.65 10.88
N GLU A 622 11.89 -15.49 11.16
CA GLU A 622 11.44 -14.20 10.62
C GLU A 622 12.38 -13.69 9.51
N ILE A 623 11.83 -13.47 8.31
CA ILE A 623 12.60 -12.95 7.18
C ILE A 623 13.06 -11.51 7.39
N LYS A 624 12.38 -10.74 8.27
CA LYS A 624 12.88 -9.45 8.76
C LYS A 624 14.32 -9.54 9.29
N GLY A 625 14.66 -10.66 9.96
CA GLY A 625 16.01 -10.92 10.46
C GLY A 625 17.03 -11.20 9.36
N LEU A 626 16.62 -11.59 8.15
CA LEU A 626 17.47 -11.66 6.96
C LEU A 626 17.85 -10.25 6.52
N PHE A 627 16.86 -9.44 6.13
CA PHE A 627 17.08 -8.09 5.62
C PHE A 627 17.76 -7.16 6.64
N SER A 628 17.46 -7.29 7.94
CA SER A 628 18.16 -6.55 8.99
C SER A 628 19.66 -6.89 9.09
N SER A 629 20.09 -8.08 8.64
CA SER A 629 21.52 -8.46 8.59
C SER A 629 22.22 -7.97 7.32
N LEU A 630 21.48 -7.71 6.23
CA LEU A 630 22.00 -7.09 5.02
C LEU A 630 22.32 -5.61 5.25
N ASN A 631 21.48 -4.92 6.03
CA ASN A 631 21.67 -3.51 6.42
C ASN A 631 22.86 -3.25 7.36
N GLN A 632 23.61 -4.28 7.78
CA GLN A 632 24.81 -4.10 8.62
C GLN A 632 26.06 -3.69 7.80
N PHE A 633 25.98 -3.69 6.47
CA PHE A 633 27.11 -3.43 5.57
C PHE A 633 26.98 -2.07 4.86
N SER A 634 27.34 -1.00 5.58
CA SER A 634 27.54 0.38 5.10
C SER A 634 26.28 1.20 4.76
N GLY A 635 26.46 2.53 4.65
CA GLY A 635 25.41 3.56 4.72
C GLY A 635 24.50 3.74 3.49
N SER A 636 24.35 2.72 2.65
CA SER A 636 23.41 2.70 1.52
C SER A 636 22.90 1.27 1.28
N GLU A 637 21.57 1.10 1.15
CA GLU A 637 20.88 -0.21 1.10
C GLU A 637 21.12 -1.03 -0.19
N THR A 638 22.23 -0.81 -0.91
CA THR A 638 22.48 -1.29 -2.29
C THR A 638 23.30 -2.58 -2.37
N GLU A 639 24.58 -2.59 -1.95
CA GLU A 639 25.52 -3.69 -2.28
C GLU A 639 25.05 -5.06 -1.76
N ALA A 640 24.67 -5.17 -0.48
CA ALA A 640 24.22 -6.43 0.10
C ALA A 640 22.91 -6.93 -0.54
N THR A 641 22.04 -6.01 -0.96
CA THR A 641 20.80 -6.31 -1.69
C THR A 641 21.11 -6.85 -3.08
N GLU A 642 22.02 -6.20 -3.83
CA GLU A 642 22.48 -6.65 -5.15
C GLU A 642 23.15 -8.03 -5.10
N LEU A 643 23.97 -8.31 -4.08
CA LEU A 643 24.57 -9.63 -3.87
C LEU A 643 23.51 -10.72 -3.64
N VAL A 644 22.45 -10.42 -2.89
CA VAL A 644 21.32 -11.35 -2.69
C VAL A 644 20.56 -11.58 -3.99
N LEU A 645 20.30 -10.55 -4.79
CA LEU A 645 19.62 -10.69 -6.09
C LEU A 645 20.40 -11.59 -7.08
N LYS A 646 21.74 -11.61 -7.01
CA LYS A 646 22.59 -12.52 -7.82
C LYS A 646 22.44 -14.00 -7.47
N LEU A 647 21.90 -14.34 -6.30
CA LEU A 647 21.66 -15.73 -5.88
C LEU A 647 20.46 -16.40 -6.57
N TRP A 648 19.67 -15.66 -7.35
CA TRP A 648 18.40 -16.13 -7.93
C TRP A 648 18.52 -16.90 -9.26
N ASP A 649 19.60 -16.68 -10.02
CA ASP A 649 19.70 -17.07 -11.44
C ASP A 649 20.84 -18.06 -11.76
N ASN A 650 21.44 -18.72 -10.76
CA ASN A 650 22.56 -19.67 -10.98
C ASN A 650 23.71 -19.11 -11.82
N LYS A 651 24.08 -17.85 -11.56
CA LYS A 651 25.10 -17.13 -12.32
C LYS A 651 26.48 -17.25 -11.66
N PRO A 652 27.57 -17.36 -12.46
CA PRO A 652 28.93 -17.26 -11.94
C PRO A 652 29.10 -15.99 -11.11
N THR A 653 29.68 -16.13 -9.92
CA THR A 653 29.89 -15.02 -8.98
C THR A 653 31.35 -14.98 -8.56
N PHE A 654 32.01 -13.85 -8.80
CA PHE A 654 33.40 -13.61 -8.44
C PHE A 654 33.44 -12.70 -7.21
N VAL A 655 34.22 -13.07 -6.21
CA VAL A 655 34.41 -12.29 -4.98
C VAL A 655 35.90 -11.97 -4.86
N ASP A 656 36.26 -10.80 -5.37
CA ASP A 656 37.63 -10.29 -5.31
C ASP A 656 37.92 -9.61 -3.97
N ARG A 657 39.12 -9.86 -3.44
CA ARG A 657 39.65 -9.27 -2.21
C ARG A 657 41.02 -8.66 -2.49
N ALA A 658 41.42 -7.71 -1.64
CA ALA A 658 42.73 -7.06 -1.75
C ALA A 658 43.90 -8.04 -1.58
N ASP A 659 43.65 -9.11 -0.83
CA ASP A 659 44.50 -10.30 -0.77
C ASP A 659 43.90 -11.38 -1.68
N ILE A 660 44.67 -11.80 -2.68
CA ILE A 660 44.24 -12.75 -3.72
C ILE A 660 43.97 -14.15 -3.16
N GLU A 661 44.62 -14.56 -2.07
CA GLU A 661 44.37 -15.86 -1.41
C GLU A 661 42.99 -15.90 -0.73
N ASN A 662 42.42 -14.73 -0.44
CA ASN A 662 41.09 -14.56 0.12
C ASN A 662 40.01 -14.27 -0.94
N SER A 663 40.39 -14.11 -2.22
CA SER A 663 39.46 -14.09 -3.34
C SER A 663 38.91 -15.48 -3.64
N TYR A 664 37.72 -15.58 -4.23
CA TYR A 664 37.15 -16.85 -4.66
C TYR A 664 36.10 -16.68 -5.74
N SER A 665 35.94 -17.71 -6.57
CA SER A 665 34.89 -17.81 -7.58
C SER A 665 33.85 -18.85 -7.18
N ILE A 666 32.63 -18.66 -7.68
CA ILE A 666 31.49 -19.58 -7.55
C ILE A 666 31.02 -19.84 -8.98
N ALA A 667 31.07 -21.09 -9.45
CA ALA A 667 30.72 -21.44 -10.82
C ALA A 667 29.23 -21.23 -11.13
N GLY A 668 28.36 -21.51 -10.14
CA GLY A 668 26.91 -21.28 -10.21
C GLY A 668 26.32 -21.15 -8.80
N THR A 669 25.33 -20.29 -8.62
CA THR A 669 24.68 -20.02 -7.33
C THR A 669 23.39 -20.83 -7.17
N ALA A 670 23.30 -21.67 -6.14
CA ALA A 670 22.09 -22.44 -5.83
C ALA A 670 21.63 -22.17 -4.39
N VAL A 671 20.98 -21.03 -4.15
CA VAL A 671 20.45 -20.66 -2.83
C VAL A 671 18.95 -20.49 -2.86
N SER A 672 18.24 -21.47 -2.30
CA SER A 672 16.82 -21.32 -1.99
C SER A 672 16.66 -20.63 -0.63
N MET A 673 15.52 -19.98 -0.42
CA MET A 673 15.22 -19.25 0.81
C MET A 673 13.87 -19.66 1.36
N ALA A 674 13.76 -19.71 2.68
CA ALA A 674 12.49 -19.95 3.37
C ALA A 674 12.38 -19.02 4.58
N GLY A 675 11.19 -18.46 4.80
CA GLY A 675 10.95 -17.73 6.04
C GLY A 675 9.52 -17.27 6.26
N GLY A 676 9.33 -16.54 7.35
CA GLY A 676 8.03 -16.03 7.78
C GLY A 676 8.01 -14.52 7.88
N ILE A 677 6.83 -13.95 7.69
CA ILE A 677 6.59 -12.53 7.96
C ILE A 677 5.16 -12.32 8.48
N GLN A 678 4.99 -11.32 9.34
CA GLN A 678 3.67 -10.90 9.82
C GLN A 678 3.14 -9.81 8.87
N ASN A 679 1.82 -9.75 8.64
CA ASN A 679 1.19 -8.72 7.78
C ASN A 679 1.70 -7.31 8.09
N ASP A 680 1.64 -6.90 9.37
CA ASP A 680 2.04 -5.58 9.87
C ASP A 680 3.56 -5.30 9.82
N VAL A 681 4.35 -6.30 9.44
CA VAL A 681 5.80 -6.24 9.27
C VAL A 681 6.19 -6.25 7.78
N PHE A 682 5.30 -6.64 6.88
CA PHE A 682 5.55 -6.77 5.45
C PHE A 682 6.17 -5.49 4.84
N ARG A 683 5.48 -4.34 4.93
CA ARG A 683 5.97 -3.04 4.44
C ARG A 683 7.14 -2.45 5.25
N LYS A 684 7.52 -3.06 6.38
CA LYS A 684 8.75 -2.70 7.12
C LYS A 684 9.97 -3.42 6.56
N VAL A 685 9.76 -4.51 5.81
CA VAL A 685 10.79 -5.30 5.13
C VAL A 685 10.83 -4.92 3.65
N PHE A 686 9.71 -5.12 2.94
CA PHE A 686 9.51 -4.68 1.56
C PHE A 686 8.96 -3.25 1.56
N LYS A 687 9.84 -2.28 1.81
CA LYS A 687 9.49 -0.85 1.96
C LYS A 687 8.94 -0.22 0.69
N ASP A 688 9.52 -0.60 -0.45
CA ASP A 688 9.09 -0.13 -1.76
C ASP A 688 7.80 -0.88 -2.16
N ALA A 689 6.72 -0.14 -2.41
CA ALA A 689 5.45 -0.72 -2.83
C ALA A 689 5.43 -1.11 -4.31
N ASP A 690 6.32 -0.53 -5.11
CA ASP A 690 6.43 -0.75 -6.55
C ASP A 690 7.48 -1.84 -6.89
N ASP A 691 8.30 -2.21 -5.90
CA ASP A 691 9.38 -3.19 -5.98
C ASP A 691 10.42 -2.87 -7.08
N GLY A 692 10.91 -1.63 -7.14
CA GLY A 692 11.79 -1.13 -8.20
C GLY A 692 13.13 -1.86 -8.37
N ASN A 693 13.52 -2.74 -7.44
CA ASN A 693 14.69 -3.63 -7.55
C ASN A 693 14.33 -5.12 -7.80
N GLY A 694 13.04 -5.46 -7.82
CA GLY A 694 12.55 -6.83 -8.05
C GLY A 694 12.83 -7.80 -6.90
N MET A 695 13.10 -7.33 -5.68
CA MET A 695 13.38 -8.21 -4.54
C MET A 695 12.11 -8.90 -4.06
N GLN A 696 10.98 -8.20 -3.98
CA GLN A 696 9.68 -8.77 -3.58
C GLN A 696 9.18 -9.76 -4.65
N ALA A 697 9.37 -9.44 -5.93
CA ALA A 697 8.97 -10.25 -7.09
C ALA A 697 9.59 -11.66 -7.12
N ARG A 698 10.70 -11.89 -6.42
CA ARG A 698 11.38 -13.20 -6.34
C ARG A 698 10.81 -14.12 -5.25
N PHE A 699 9.91 -13.64 -4.40
CA PHE A 699 9.31 -14.46 -3.34
C PHE A 699 7.95 -15.04 -3.73
N LEU A 700 7.78 -16.33 -3.43
CA LEU A 700 6.52 -17.06 -3.45
C LEU A 700 5.81 -16.91 -2.09
N PHE A 701 4.82 -16.02 -2.05
CA PHE A 701 4.07 -15.69 -0.83
C PHE A 701 2.86 -16.59 -0.66
N ALA A 702 2.77 -17.30 0.47
CA ALA A 702 1.55 -17.99 0.87
C ALA A 702 0.90 -17.26 2.04
N VAL A 703 -0.44 -17.24 2.06
CA VAL A 703 -1.25 -16.73 3.17
C VAL A 703 -2.07 -17.91 3.71
N PRO A 704 -1.54 -18.70 4.65
CA PRO A 704 -2.18 -19.93 5.12
C PRO A 704 -3.43 -19.65 5.96
N GLU A 705 -4.37 -20.60 5.95
CA GLU A 705 -5.56 -20.51 6.80
C GLU A 705 -5.24 -20.73 8.28
N GLN A 706 -5.72 -19.82 9.14
CA GLN A 706 -5.49 -19.91 10.58
C GLN A 706 -6.44 -20.94 11.20
N ARG A 707 -5.94 -22.16 11.42
CA ARG A 707 -6.70 -23.19 12.15
C ARG A 707 -6.86 -22.80 13.62
N LYS A 708 -8.09 -22.89 14.13
CA LYS A 708 -8.40 -22.75 15.57
C LYS A 708 -7.46 -23.66 16.38
N LYS A 709 -6.89 -23.13 17.47
CA LYS A 709 -5.94 -23.89 18.31
C LYS A 709 -6.64 -25.11 18.92
N LYS A 710 -6.33 -26.29 18.39
CA LYS A 710 -6.81 -27.60 18.84
C LYS A 710 -5.64 -28.37 19.45
N TYR A 711 -5.84 -28.98 20.61
CA TYR A 711 -4.90 -29.98 21.10
C TYR A 711 -5.06 -31.24 20.25
N VAL A 712 -3.95 -31.72 19.69
CA VAL A 712 -3.88 -33.00 19.00
C VAL A 712 -2.87 -33.85 19.79
N PRO A 713 -3.29 -35.00 20.36
CA PRO A 713 -2.38 -35.87 21.10
C PRO A 713 -1.27 -36.37 20.16
N GLY A 714 -0.08 -36.62 20.74
CA GLY A 714 1.23 -36.71 20.06
C GLY A 714 1.30 -37.60 18.82
N GLY A 715 0.79 -37.09 17.69
CA GLY A 715 0.71 -37.81 16.44
C GLY A 715 2.06 -37.91 15.76
N TYR A 716 2.47 -39.14 15.43
CA TYR A 716 3.60 -39.38 14.55
C TYR A 716 3.34 -38.76 13.16
N CYS A 717 4.31 -37.94 12.71
CA CYS A 717 4.33 -37.31 11.40
C CYS A 717 5.11 -38.18 10.41
N ARG A 718 4.48 -38.59 9.31
CA ARG A 718 5.03 -39.55 8.33
C ARG A 718 6.18 -38.97 7.53
N LEU A 719 6.16 -37.66 7.26
CA LEU A 719 7.22 -36.98 6.53
C LEU A 719 8.56 -36.99 7.28
N LYS A 720 8.53 -37.18 8.61
CA LYS A 720 9.75 -37.30 9.43
C LYS A 720 10.67 -38.43 8.94
N ASP A 721 10.09 -39.52 8.45
CA ASP A 721 10.83 -40.71 8.00
C ASP A 721 10.95 -40.75 6.45
N ARG A 722 10.04 -40.08 5.72
CA ARG A 722 10.11 -39.97 4.25
C ARG A 722 11.13 -38.94 3.75
N LEU A 723 11.19 -37.76 4.37
CA LEU A 723 12.03 -36.65 3.91
C LEU A 723 13.53 -36.96 3.97
N PRO A 724 14.10 -37.64 4.99
CA PRO A 724 15.50 -38.04 4.98
C PRO A 724 15.88 -38.84 3.73
N VAL A 725 15.05 -39.81 3.32
CA VAL A 725 15.33 -40.66 2.15
C VAL A 725 15.27 -39.87 0.85
N LEU A 726 14.25 -39.01 0.69
CA LEU A 726 14.14 -38.11 -0.46
C LEU A 726 15.34 -37.14 -0.52
N TYR A 727 15.77 -36.60 0.61
CA TYR A 727 16.85 -35.62 0.67
C TYR A 727 18.23 -36.23 0.42
N GLU A 728 18.49 -37.43 0.94
CA GLU A 728 19.71 -38.17 0.61
C GLU A 728 19.73 -38.61 -0.85
N TRP A 729 18.58 -38.98 -1.44
CA TRP A 729 18.51 -39.26 -2.88
C TRP A 729 18.80 -38.01 -3.72
N LEU A 730 18.19 -36.85 -3.41
CA LEU A 730 18.41 -35.58 -4.12
C LEU A 730 19.88 -35.12 -4.05
N ASP A 731 20.50 -35.17 -2.88
CA ASP A 731 21.88 -34.70 -2.68
C ASP A 731 22.93 -35.56 -3.40
N ASN A 732 22.59 -36.82 -3.72
CA ASN A 732 23.43 -37.73 -4.48
C ASN A 732 23.18 -37.68 -6.02
N LEU A 733 22.27 -36.83 -6.50
CA LEU A 733 22.03 -36.69 -7.95
C LEU A 733 23.14 -35.89 -8.63
N THR A 734 23.65 -36.41 -9.76
CA THR A 734 24.51 -35.64 -10.67
C THR A 734 23.69 -34.54 -11.34
N THR A 735 24.07 -33.28 -11.12
CA THR A 735 23.42 -32.10 -11.70
C THR A 735 23.45 -32.10 -13.23
N GLN A 736 22.29 -31.92 -13.85
CA GLN A 736 22.14 -31.86 -15.31
C GLN A 736 21.08 -30.84 -15.74
N THR A 737 21.08 -30.49 -17.03
CA THR A 737 19.99 -29.76 -17.68
C THR A 737 18.86 -30.72 -18.06
N VAL A 738 17.64 -30.43 -17.61
CA VAL A 738 16.40 -31.15 -17.96
C VAL A 738 15.74 -30.45 -19.14
N LYS A 739 15.31 -31.19 -20.16
CA LYS A 739 14.61 -30.64 -21.33
C LYS A 739 13.12 -30.49 -21.07
N ILE A 740 12.47 -29.55 -21.74
CA ILE A 740 11.00 -29.45 -21.75
C ILE A 740 10.45 -30.28 -22.92
N ALA A 741 9.40 -31.08 -22.69
CA ALA A 741 8.73 -31.82 -23.76
C ALA A 741 8.07 -30.86 -24.78
N PRO A 742 8.01 -31.18 -26.09
CA PRO A 742 7.51 -30.22 -27.10
C PRO A 742 6.05 -29.76 -26.88
N ASP A 743 5.19 -30.61 -26.32
CA ASP A 743 3.81 -30.28 -25.95
C ASP A 743 3.75 -29.37 -24.71
N ALA A 744 4.61 -29.62 -23.72
CA ALA A 744 4.85 -28.75 -22.57
C ALA A 744 5.35 -27.36 -23.02
N GLN A 745 6.28 -27.32 -23.97
CA GLN A 745 6.84 -26.08 -24.53
C GLN A 745 5.76 -25.23 -25.21
N ASN A 746 4.93 -25.85 -26.06
CA ASN A 746 3.82 -25.18 -26.74
C ASN A 746 2.74 -24.71 -25.75
N TYR A 747 2.54 -25.41 -24.64
CA TYR A 747 1.65 -24.97 -23.57
C TYR A 747 2.26 -23.81 -22.78
N PHE A 748 3.56 -23.86 -22.47
CA PHE A 748 4.26 -22.78 -21.76
C PHE A 748 4.20 -21.45 -22.51
N ALA A 749 4.45 -21.46 -23.82
CA ALA A 749 4.37 -20.26 -24.66
C ALA A 749 3.00 -19.55 -24.52
N LYS A 750 1.89 -20.29 -24.63
CA LYS A 750 0.53 -19.74 -24.45
C LYS A 750 0.28 -19.17 -23.06
N ILE A 751 0.90 -19.75 -22.03
CA ILE A 751 0.81 -19.25 -20.66
C ILE A 751 1.63 -17.95 -20.51
N VAL A 752 2.80 -17.85 -21.14
CA VAL A 752 3.61 -16.61 -21.18
C VAL A 752 2.86 -15.49 -21.88
N ASP A 753 2.25 -15.75 -23.04
CA ASP A 753 1.43 -14.77 -23.77
C ASP A 753 0.29 -14.24 -22.89
N SER A 754 -0.49 -15.15 -22.29
CA SER A 754 -1.60 -14.78 -21.38
C SER A 754 -1.15 -14.04 -20.11
N ILE A 755 0.05 -14.32 -19.59
CA ILE A 755 0.66 -13.56 -18.50
C ILE A 755 1.01 -12.13 -18.97
N GLY A 756 1.49 -11.99 -20.20
CA GLY A 756 1.73 -10.70 -20.85
C GLY A 756 0.48 -9.83 -20.90
N ASP A 757 -0.61 -10.36 -21.47
CA ASP A 757 -1.90 -9.67 -21.56
C ASP A 757 -2.41 -9.21 -20.18
N GLN A 758 -2.30 -10.07 -19.17
CA GLN A 758 -2.68 -9.74 -17.78
C GLN A 758 -1.80 -8.63 -17.18
N ILE A 759 -0.49 -8.58 -17.50
CA ILE A 759 0.42 -7.54 -16.99
C ILE A 759 0.03 -6.16 -17.50
N GLU A 760 -0.43 -6.04 -18.75
CA GLU A 760 -0.86 -4.75 -19.33
C GLU A 760 -2.10 -4.19 -18.62
N GLN A 761 -3.01 -5.06 -18.18
CA GLN A 761 -4.24 -4.70 -17.47
C GLN A 761 -4.00 -4.30 -15.99
N ILE A 762 -2.87 -4.68 -15.38
CA ILE A 762 -2.63 -4.46 -13.94
C ILE A 762 -2.13 -3.02 -13.68
N SER A 763 -2.91 -2.26 -12.92
CA SER A 763 -2.57 -0.89 -12.51
C SER A 763 -1.49 -0.82 -11.42
N HIS A 764 -1.51 -1.73 -10.44
CA HIS A 764 -0.59 -1.72 -9.28
C HIS A 764 0.83 -2.15 -9.70
N ALA A 765 1.80 -1.22 -9.63
CA ALA A 765 3.17 -1.45 -10.11
C ALA A 765 3.84 -2.67 -9.45
N GLY A 766 3.84 -2.78 -8.12
CA GLY A 766 4.40 -3.95 -7.43
C GLY A 766 3.70 -5.29 -7.73
N ILE A 767 2.46 -5.29 -8.25
CA ILE A 767 1.82 -6.50 -8.76
C ILE A 767 2.36 -6.84 -10.16
N ARG A 768 2.47 -5.84 -11.06
CA ARG A 768 3.15 -6.03 -12.36
C ARG A 768 4.57 -6.56 -12.18
N THR A 769 5.36 -6.00 -11.27
CA THR A 769 6.77 -6.43 -11.06
C THR A 769 6.86 -7.91 -10.67
N TRP A 770 5.93 -8.41 -9.84
CA TRP A 770 5.84 -9.83 -9.48
C TRP A 770 5.33 -10.70 -10.63
N MET A 771 4.29 -10.25 -11.35
CA MET A 771 3.76 -10.97 -12.53
C MET A 771 4.82 -11.12 -13.64
N ASN A 772 5.69 -10.13 -13.82
CA ASN A 772 6.88 -10.18 -14.71
C ASN A 772 7.96 -11.22 -14.28
N LYS A 773 7.70 -12.03 -13.25
CA LYS A 773 8.53 -13.18 -12.86
C LYS A 773 7.74 -14.49 -12.81
N LEU A 774 6.42 -14.46 -13.03
CA LEU A 774 5.52 -15.60 -12.84
C LEU A 774 5.83 -16.76 -13.79
N ASP A 775 6.12 -16.45 -15.04
CA ASP A 775 6.69 -17.35 -16.05
C ASP A 775 7.91 -18.13 -15.51
N THR A 776 8.88 -17.42 -14.96
CA THR A 776 10.12 -18.02 -14.46
C THR A 776 9.96 -18.70 -13.10
N HIS A 777 8.89 -18.37 -12.35
CA HIS A 777 8.45 -19.10 -11.15
C HIS A 777 7.79 -20.43 -11.50
N ILE A 778 6.94 -20.47 -12.55
CA ILE A 778 6.33 -21.71 -13.05
C ILE A 778 7.43 -22.73 -13.37
N LEU A 779 8.46 -22.33 -14.11
CA LEU A 779 9.58 -23.22 -14.47
C LEU A 779 10.41 -23.68 -13.25
N ARG A 780 10.64 -22.80 -12.26
CA ARG A 780 11.32 -23.13 -10.99
C ARG A 780 10.54 -24.13 -10.14
N ILE A 781 9.21 -23.98 -10.08
CA ILE A 781 8.31 -24.92 -9.40
C ILE A 781 8.25 -26.25 -10.17
N ALA A 782 8.15 -26.19 -11.51
CA ALA A 782 8.09 -27.36 -12.37
C ALA A 782 9.33 -28.24 -12.25
N LEU A 783 10.53 -27.66 -12.23
CA LEU A 783 11.76 -28.42 -12.06
C LEU A 783 11.87 -29.07 -10.66
N ALA A 784 11.47 -28.37 -9.59
CA ALA A 784 11.44 -28.95 -8.25
C ALA A 784 10.40 -30.10 -8.15
N LEU A 785 9.23 -29.93 -8.76
CA LEU A 785 8.17 -30.94 -8.81
C LEU A 785 8.58 -32.16 -9.66
N HIS A 786 9.26 -31.93 -10.78
CA HIS A 786 9.81 -32.99 -11.64
C HIS A 786 10.78 -33.90 -10.89
N LEU A 787 11.67 -33.33 -10.06
CA LEU A 787 12.59 -34.10 -9.23
C LEU A 787 11.87 -34.89 -8.13
N ILE A 788 10.80 -34.33 -7.54
CA ILE A 788 9.92 -35.06 -6.59
C ILE A 788 9.24 -36.24 -7.30
N GLU A 789 8.74 -36.04 -8.53
CA GLU A 789 8.10 -37.09 -9.33
C GLU A 789 9.10 -38.18 -9.74
N CYS A 790 10.33 -37.83 -10.10
CA CYS A 790 11.39 -38.80 -10.37
C CYS A 790 11.71 -39.71 -9.16
N PHE A 791 11.50 -39.24 -7.93
CA PHE A 791 11.64 -40.06 -6.72
C PHE A 791 10.40 -40.94 -6.44
N TYR A 792 9.19 -40.37 -6.53
CA TYR A 792 7.95 -41.07 -6.16
C TYR A 792 7.37 -41.98 -7.26
N THR A 793 7.64 -41.68 -8.54
CA THR A 793 7.13 -42.41 -9.70
C THR A 793 8.23 -42.68 -10.76
N PRO A 794 9.38 -43.29 -10.37
CA PRO A 794 10.53 -43.49 -11.26
C PRO A 794 10.25 -44.39 -12.48
N SER A 795 9.20 -45.22 -12.41
CA SER A 795 8.77 -46.08 -13.53
C SER A 795 8.05 -45.33 -14.65
N THR A 796 7.59 -44.09 -14.41
CA THR A 796 6.78 -43.31 -15.37
C THR A 796 7.33 -41.90 -15.63
N THR A 797 8.41 -41.48 -14.97
CA THR A 797 8.97 -40.13 -15.08
C THR A 797 10.42 -40.20 -15.59
N ASP A 798 10.68 -39.62 -16.77
CA ASP A 798 12.05 -39.48 -17.30
C ASP A 798 12.77 -38.31 -16.62
N MET A 799 13.85 -38.61 -15.88
CA MET A 799 14.71 -37.61 -15.27
C MET A 799 15.22 -36.52 -16.24
N LYS A 800 15.37 -36.84 -17.54
CA LYS A 800 15.91 -35.90 -18.54
C LYS A 800 14.86 -35.02 -19.22
N THR A 801 13.57 -35.32 -19.10
CA THR A 801 12.51 -34.63 -19.86
C THR A 801 11.29 -34.32 -18.99
N LEU A 802 11.03 -33.03 -18.79
CA LEU A 802 9.88 -32.51 -18.04
C LEU A 802 8.60 -32.61 -18.87
N SER A 803 7.57 -33.25 -18.31
CA SER A 803 6.31 -33.55 -19.01
C SER A 803 5.30 -32.38 -18.97
N LEU A 804 4.37 -32.36 -19.93
CA LEU A 804 3.24 -31.41 -19.92
C LEU A 804 2.38 -31.54 -18.65
N ALA A 805 2.24 -32.75 -18.10
CA ALA A 805 1.48 -32.97 -16.87
C ALA A 805 2.18 -32.31 -15.66
N THR A 806 3.50 -32.44 -15.56
CA THR A 806 4.33 -31.79 -14.52
C THR A 806 4.26 -30.28 -14.63
N LEU A 807 4.35 -29.74 -15.85
CA LEU A 807 4.21 -28.29 -16.09
C LEU A 807 2.82 -27.77 -15.71
N LYS A 808 1.74 -28.48 -16.07
CA LYS A 808 0.38 -28.10 -15.68
C LYS A 808 0.20 -28.03 -14.16
N ARG A 809 0.71 -29.01 -13.40
CA ARG A 809 0.70 -28.98 -11.93
C ARG A 809 1.47 -27.78 -11.37
N ALA A 810 2.60 -27.42 -11.98
CA ALA A 810 3.36 -26.22 -11.61
C ALA A 810 2.61 -24.90 -11.89
N VAL A 811 1.83 -24.83 -12.99
CA VAL A 811 0.92 -23.71 -13.26
C VAL A 811 -0.16 -23.61 -12.18
N THR A 812 -0.73 -24.72 -11.70
CA THR A 812 -1.70 -24.70 -10.59
C THR A 812 -1.10 -24.12 -9.30
N PHE A 813 0.13 -24.48 -8.95
CA PHE A 813 0.86 -23.86 -7.83
C PHE A 813 1.08 -22.35 -8.07
N ALA A 814 1.48 -21.96 -9.28
CA ALA A 814 1.71 -20.56 -9.63
C ALA A 814 0.41 -19.72 -9.57
N GLN A 815 -0.74 -20.27 -9.94
CA GLN A 815 -2.06 -19.65 -9.78
C GLN A 815 -2.43 -19.42 -8.31
N TYR A 816 -2.12 -20.37 -7.42
CA TYR A 816 -2.27 -20.17 -5.97
C TYR A 816 -1.39 -19.00 -5.50
N TYR A 817 -0.11 -18.97 -5.89
CA TYR A 817 0.79 -17.88 -5.50
C TYR A 817 0.37 -16.52 -6.08
N ARG A 818 -0.16 -16.47 -7.32
CA ARG A 818 -0.76 -15.27 -7.94
C ARG A 818 -1.89 -14.74 -7.05
N SER A 819 -2.85 -15.60 -6.72
CA SER A 819 -4.02 -15.26 -5.89
C SER A 819 -3.59 -14.78 -4.49
N ALA A 820 -2.68 -15.52 -3.85
CA ALA A 820 -2.15 -15.16 -2.53
C ALA A 820 -1.40 -13.82 -2.54
N PHE A 821 -0.62 -13.53 -3.60
CA PHE A 821 0.14 -12.27 -3.72
C PHE A 821 -0.76 -11.06 -3.99
N HIS A 822 -1.75 -11.18 -4.87
CA HIS A 822 -2.77 -10.14 -5.07
C HIS A 822 -3.45 -9.80 -3.73
N ILE A 823 -3.94 -10.82 -3.02
CA ILE A 823 -4.62 -10.62 -1.72
C ILE A 823 -3.69 -10.05 -0.65
N LEU A 824 -2.41 -10.40 -0.67
CA LEU A 824 -1.41 -9.84 0.23
C LEU A 824 -1.18 -8.35 -0.04
N GLN A 825 -1.02 -7.95 -1.30
CA GLN A 825 -0.83 -6.55 -1.69
C GLN A 825 -2.07 -5.72 -1.35
N GLU A 826 -3.28 -6.18 -1.70
CA GLU A 826 -4.52 -5.45 -1.43
C GLU A 826 -4.89 -5.35 0.06
N LYS A 827 -4.47 -6.32 0.90
CA LYS A 827 -4.67 -6.24 2.37
C LYS A 827 -3.68 -5.33 3.10
N ILE A 828 -2.56 -4.96 2.46
CA ILE A 828 -1.44 -4.27 3.11
C ILE A 828 -1.17 -2.88 2.52
N SER A 829 -1.54 -2.64 1.25
CA SER A 829 -1.53 -1.31 0.65
C SER A 829 -2.65 -0.44 1.21
N THR A 830 -2.34 0.82 1.53
CA THR A 830 -3.34 1.87 1.78
C THR A 830 -3.94 2.30 0.44
N SER A 831 -4.80 1.47 -0.12
CA SER A 831 -5.43 1.70 -1.41
C SER A 831 -6.66 2.61 -1.29
N ASP A 832 -6.84 3.50 -2.26
CA ASP A 832 -8.09 4.25 -2.48
C ASP A 832 -9.06 3.49 -3.43
N ASP A 833 -8.74 2.26 -3.82
CA ASP A 833 -9.56 1.35 -4.63
C ASP A 833 -10.76 0.78 -3.83
N ILE A 834 -11.97 0.78 -4.40
CA ILE A 834 -13.18 0.37 -3.67
C ILE A 834 -13.18 -1.13 -3.40
N ALA A 835 -12.83 -1.94 -4.40
CA ALA A 835 -12.76 -3.40 -4.25
C ALA A 835 -11.76 -3.80 -3.16
N SER A 836 -10.58 -3.16 -3.11
CA SER A 836 -9.60 -3.37 -2.03
C SER A 836 -10.14 -2.95 -0.65
N ILE A 837 -10.85 -1.81 -0.56
CA ILE A 837 -11.51 -1.36 0.68
C ILE A 837 -12.58 -2.37 1.14
N MET A 838 -13.44 -2.84 0.24
CA MET A 838 -14.49 -3.82 0.54
C MET A 838 -13.89 -5.17 0.98
N LEU A 839 -12.82 -5.64 0.32
CA LEU A 839 -12.06 -6.82 0.74
C LEU A 839 -11.47 -6.66 2.15
N GLN A 840 -10.89 -5.49 2.47
CA GLN A 840 -10.35 -5.21 3.80
C GLN A 840 -11.44 -5.21 4.89
N ILE A 841 -12.62 -4.64 4.59
CA ILE A 841 -13.77 -4.65 5.51
C ILE A 841 -14.26 -6.07 5.75
N HIS A 842 -14.46 -6.87 4.70
CA HIS A 842 -14.91 -8.26 4.81
C HIS A 842 -13.92 -9.11 5.61
N ALA A 843 -12.62 -9.00 5.31
CA ALA A 843 -11.57 -9.68 6.06
C ALA A 843 -11.51 -9.24 7.53
N ALA A 844 -11.74 -7.96 7.84
CA ALA A 844 -11.78 -7.44 9.21
C ALA A 844 -13.03 -7.92 9.96
N ALA A 845 -14.19 -8.00 9.31
CA ALA A 845 -15.40 -8.58 9.87
C ALA A 845 -15.20 -10.05 10.25
N LEU A 846 -14.68 -10.89 9.33
CA LEU A 846 -14.43 -12.31 9.62
C LEU A 846 -13.39 -12.54 10.74
N SER A 847 -12.32 -11.74 10.78
CA SER A 847 -11.15 -12.03 11.66
C SER A 847 -11.13 -11.27 12.99
N LYS A 848 -11.66 -10.04 13.04
CA LYS A 848 -11.60 -9.15 14.23
C LYS A 848 -12.97 -8.91 14.86
N HIS A 849 -14.05 -9.01 14.10
CA HIS A 849 -15.40 -8.64 14.53
C HIS A 849 -16.47 -9.66 14.10
N PRO A 850 -16.39 -10.93 14.56
CA PRO A 850 -17.34 -11.97 14.15
C PRO A 850 -18.80 -11.62 14.49
N ASP A 851 -19.05 -10.87 15.57
CA ASP A 851 -20.37 -10.33 15.95
C ASP A 851 -20.77 -9.04 15.18
N GLY A 852 -20.14 -8.83 14.02
CA GLY A 852 -20.34 -7.71 13.10
C GLY A 852 -19.43 -6.50 13.38
N ILE A 853 -18.74 -6.04 12.33
CA ILE A 853 -17.93 -4.81 12.36
C ILE A 853 -18.82 -3.58 12.28
N SER A 854 -18.57 -2.54 13.08
CA SER A 854 -19.35 -1.29 12.99
C SER A 854 -18.74 -0.31 11.99
N ALA A 855 -19.55 0.59 11.44
CA ALA A 855 -19.06 1.61 10.51
C ALA A 855 -17.90 2.43 11.10
N ARG A 856 -17.95 2.72 12.40
CA ARG A 856 -16.90 3.45 13.13
C ARG A 856 -15.57 2.70 13.19
N ASP A 857 -15.60 1.38 13.35
CA ASP A 857 -14.36 0.58 13.42
C ASP A 857 -13.62 0.58 12.07
N VAL A 858 -14.36 0.74 10.97
CA VAL A 858 -13.83 0.85 9.61
C VAL A 858 -13.25 2.23 9.32
N TYR A 859 -14.03 3.31 9.47
CA TYR A 859 -13.54 4.64 9.04
C TYR A 859 -12.58 5.30 10.03
N LYS A 860 -12.57 4.92 11.31
CA LYS A 860 -11.80 5.62 12.36
C LYS A 860 -10.31 5.72 12.03
N ASP A 861 -9.71 4.62 11.58
CA ASP A 861 -8.28 4.50 11.31
C ASP A 861 -7.98 4.40 9.79
N SER A 862 -8.98 4.61 8.91
CA SER A 862 -8.84 4.56 7.45
C SER A 862 -9.01 5.93 6.79
N ARG A 863 -7.88 6.56 6.43
CA ARG A 863 -7.84 7.84 5.72
C ARG A 863 -8.39 7.77 4.27
N PRO A 864 -8.17 6.70 3.49
CA PRO A 864 -8.85 6.47 2.20
C PRO A 864 -10.37 6.62 2.28
N ILE A 865 -10.99 5.97 3.26
CA ILE A 865 -12.45 5.98 3.45
C ILE A 865 -12.94 7.36 3.86
N GLN A 866 -12.21 8.06 4.74
CA GLN A 866 -12.54 9.45 5.12
C GLN A 866 -12.44 10.42 3.94
N ASN A 867 -11.41 10.27 3.10
CA ASN A 867 -11.23 11.07 1.88
C ASN A 867 -12.37 10.81 0.89
N ARG A 868 -12.67 9.54 0.59
CA ARG A 868 -13.75 9.14 -0.33
C ARG A 868 -15.12 9.62 0.13
N ALA A 869 -15.45 9.43 1.41
CA ALA A 869 -16.71 9.94 1.98
C ALA A 869 -16.82 11.47 1.81
N LYS A 870 -15.74 12.21 2.05
CA LYS A 870 -15.69 13.67 1.83
C LYS A 870 -15.88 14.03 0.36
N THR A 871 -15.23 13.34 -0.58
CA THR A 871 -15.40 13.56 -2.03
C THR A 871 -16.83 13.27 -2.48
N ALA A 872 -17.47 12.23 -1.94
CA ALA A 872 -18.88 11.89 -2.16
C ALA A 872 -19.87 12.81 -1.41
N GLY A 873 -19.39 13.80 -0.64
CA GLY A 873 -20.24 14.69 0.16
C GLY A 873 -20.98 14.01 1.32
N ARG A 874 -20.56 12.81 1.73
CA ARG A 874 -21.17 11.97 2.77
C ARG A 874 -20.43 12.08 4.11
N GLU A 875 -21.14 11.81 5.21
CA GLU A 875 -20.46 11.47 6.47
C GLU A 875 -19.78 10.10 6.34
N ALA A 876 -18.58 9.93 6.90
CA ALA A 876 -17.83 8.67 6.80
C ALA A 876 -18.58 7.46 7.39
N GLY A 877 -19.42 7.67 8.41
CA GLY A 877 -20.29 6.61 8.96
C GLY A 877 -21.41 6.19 8.01
N ALA A 878 -21.97 7.12 7.24
CA ALA A 878 -22.97 6.83 6.21
C ALA A 878 -22.32 6.09 5.03
N TYR A 879 -21.24 6.64 4.46
CA TYR A 879 -20.52 6.04 3.33
C TYR A 879 -20.08 4.58 3.59
N VAL A 880 -19.62 4.27 4.81
CA VAL A 880 -19.30 2.88 5.17
C VAL A 880 -20.57 2.01 5.29
N ALA A 881 -21.69 2.54 5.77
CA ALA A 881 -22.95 1.82 5.79
C ALA A 881 -23.47 1.54 4.37
N ASP A 882 -23.27 2.46 3.41
CA ASP A 882 -23.60 2.23 2.01
C ASP A 882 -22.76 1.08 1.41
N LEU A 883 -21.44 1.04 1.68
CA LEU A 883 -20.57 -0.09 1.32
C LEU A 883 -21.01 -1.41 1.98
N PHE A 884 -21.49 -1.37 3.23
CA PHE A 884 -22.03 -2.55 3.92
C PHE A 884 -23.28 -3.11 3.21
N GLU A 885 -24.21 -2.24 2.82
CA GLU A 885 -25.42 -2.63 2.08
C GLU A 885 -25.05 -3.19 0.69
N LYS A 886 -24.09 -2.58 -0.03
CA LYS A 886 -23.61 -3.09 -1.32
C LYS A 886 -22.99 -4.49 -1.19
N MET A 887 -22.10 -4.71 -0.22
CA MET A 887 -21.53 -6.05 0.01
C MET A 887 -22.60 -7.09 0.44
N ALA A 888 -23.67 -6.67 1.11
CA ALA A 888 -24.79 -7.55 1.43
C ALA A 888 -25.64 -7.88 0.20
N GLN A 889 -25.90 -6.91 -0.68
CA GLN A 889 -26.55 -7.14 -1.99
C GLN A 889 -25.75 -8.13 -2.85
N MET A 890 -24.42 -8.05 -2.82
CA MET A 890 -23.51 -8.98 -3.50
C MET A 890 -23.39 -10.36 -2.80
N GLY A 891 -24.07 -10.58 -1.67
CA GLY A 891 -24.09 -11.85 -0.94
C GLY A 891 -22.86 -12.14 -0.08
N TYR A 892 -22.01 -11.16 0.20
CA TYR A 892 -20.81 -11.34 1.04
C TYR A 892 -21.06 -11.19 2.55
N GLY A 893 -22.27 -10.85 2.96
CA GLY A 893 -22.65 -10.68 4.36
C GLY A 893 -24.08 -10.20 4.54
N SER A 894 -24.40 -9.77 5.76
CA SER A 894 -25.67 -9.13 6.10
C SER A 894 -25.45 -7.88 6.94
N VAL A 895 -26.35 -6.91 6.79
CA VAL A 895 -26.34 -5.66 7.56
C VAL A 895 -27.32 -5.76 8.72
N VAL A 896 -26.84 -5.54 9.94
CA VAL A 896 -27.66 -5.50 11.16
C VAL A 896 -27.77 -4.07 11.65
N ARG A 897 -28.99 -3.55 11.72
CA ARG A 897 -29.32 -2.21 12.19
C ARG A 897 -29.98 -2.28 13.57
N LYS A 898 -29.41 -1.59 14.57
CA LYS A 898 -29.97 -1.48 15.93
C LYS A 898 -29.92 -0.04 16.41
N GLY A 899 -31.04 0.67 16.25
CA GLY A 899 -31.10 2.12 16.44
C GLY A 899 -30.17 2.85 15.47
N ARG A 900 -29.30 3.74 15.99
CA ARG A 900 -28.27 4.43 15.18
C ARG A 900 -27.03 3.60 14.87
N SER A 901 -26.94 2.34 15.32
CA SER A 901 -25.79 1.47 15.05
C SER A 901 -26.06 0.61 13.82
N VAL A 902 -25.17 0.69 12.84
CA VAL A 902 -25.10 -0.20 11.67
C VAL A 902 -23.86 -1.09 11.81
N ARG A 903 -24.03 -2.40 11.62
CA ARG A 903 -22.95 -3.38 11.60
C ARG A 903 -23.04 -4.29 10.37
N PHE A 904 -21.90 -4.74 9.87
CA PHE A 904 -21.80 -5.73 8.81
C PHE A 904 -21.27 -7.06 9.37
N ILE A 905 -22.03 -8.13 9.17
CA ILE A 905 -21.65 -9.51 9.50
C ILE A 905 -21.28 -10.20 8.19
N ALA A 906 -19.98 -10.46 7.99
CA ALA A 906 -19.50 -11.16 6.81
C ALA A 906 -19.90 -12.64 6.80
N PHE A 907 -20.24 -13.16 5.63
CA PHE A 907 -20.42 -14.60 5.41
C PHE A 907 -19.13 -15.22 4.90
N GLN A 908 -18.78 -16.41 5.42
CA GLN A 908 -17.92 -17.34 4.68
C GLN A 908 -18.79 -18.02 3.62
N LYS A 909 -18.43 -17.89 2.34
CA LYS A 909 -19.00 -18.78 1.32
C LYS A 909 -18.59 -20.24 1.65
N PRO A 910 -19.49 -21.22 1.55
CA PRO A 910 -19.09 -22.62 1.60
C PRO A 910 -18.20 -22.96 0.39
N ASN A 911 -17.19 -23.81 0.60
CA ASN A 911 -16.37 -24.34 -0.47
C ASN A 911 -17.24 -25.17 -1.43
N PHE A 912 -17.43 -24.68 -2.64
CA PHE A 912 -17.75 -25.51 -3.79
C PHE A 912 -16.47 -25.70 -4.58
N GLU A 913 -16.01 -26.94 -4.70
CA GLU A 913 -14.87 -27.30 -5.55
C GLU A 913 -15.25 -27.00 -7.01
N LYS A 914 -14.71 -25.90 -7.56
CA LYS A 914 -14.89 -25.57 -8.98
C LYS A 914 -14.03 -26.50 -9.84
N GLY A 915 -14.68 -27.20 -10.77
CA GLY A 915 -14.01 -28.01 -11.79
C GLY A 915 -13.17 -27.17 -12.77
N PHE A 916 -12.13 -27.78 -13.31
CA PHE A 916 -10.97 -27.14 -13.96
C PHE A 916 -11.20 -26.51 -15.36
N ASN A 917 -12.45 -26.20 -15.75
CA ASN A 917 -12.78 -25.82 -17.14
C ASN A 917 -13.16 -24.35 -17.38
N ASP A 918 -13.32 -23.54 -16.32
CA ASP A 918 -13.48 -22.09 -16.49
C ASP A 918 -12.11 -21.46 -16.76
N VAL A 919 -11.83 -21.18 -18.04
CA VAL A 919 -10.76 -20.24 -18.42
C VAL A 919 -11.19 -18.84 -17.97
N ASP A 920 -10.30 -18.07 -17.33
CA ASP A 920 -10.53 -16.68 -16.89
C ASP A 920 -10.70 -15.73 -18.10
N ASN A 921 -11.80 -15.87 -18.85
CA ASN A 921 -12.19 -14.92 -19.90
C ASN A 921 -12.86 -13.71 -19.25
N VAL A 922 -12.08 -12.66 -19.02
CA VAL A 922 -12.59 -11.30 -18.79
C VAL A 922 -12.28 -10.49 -20.04
N ASP A 923 -13.11 -10.68 -21.07
CA ASP A 923 -12.97 -9.98 -22.33
C ASP A 923 -14.16 -9.03 -22.53
N ASN A 924 -13.86 -7.75 -22.75
CA ASN A 924 -14.84 -6.67 -22.84
C ASN A 924 -14.85 -6.16 -24.28
N SER A 925 -15.63 -6.81 -25.16
CA SER A 925 -15.94 -6.29 -26.49
C SER A 925 -17.41 -6.52 -26.84
N PRO A 926 -18.13 -5.51 -27.35
CA PRO A 926 -19.54 -5.64 -27.70
C PRO A 926 -19.72 -6.38 -29.03
N GLU A 927 -20.78 -7.18 -29.06
CA GLU A 927 -21.24 -8.10 -30.11
C GLU A 927 -20.95 -7.71 -31.57
N CYS A 928 -20.56 -8.70 -32.38
CA CYS A 928 -20.83 -8.69 -33.81
C CYS A 928 -21.34 -10.07 -34.28
N TYR A 929 -22.59 -10.12 -34.71
CA TYR A 929 -23.25 -11.32 -35.21
C TYR A 929 -22.76 -11.68 -36.62
N GLN A 930 -22.30 -12.91 -36.83
CA GLN A 930 -22.41 -13.59 -38.14
C GLN A 930 -22.73 -15.07 -37.95
N GLU A 931 -23.71 -15.56 -38.73
CA GLU A 931 -24.19 -16.95 -38.70
C GLU A 931 -23.16 -17.91 -39.34
N PRO A 932 -23.06 -19.17 -38.87
CA PRO A 932 -22.16 -20.15 -39.47
C PRO A 932 -22.76 -20.77 -40.73
N CYS A 933 -21.96 -20.86 -41.79
CA CYS A 933 -22.32 -21.62 -42.99
C CYS A 933 -22.00 -23.12 -42.81
N ASN A 934 -22.89 -23.98 -43.29
CA ASN A 934 -22.83 -25.44 -43.11
C ASN A 934 -21.61 -26.10 -43.79
N SER A 935 -21.02 -27.10 -43.13
CA SER A 935 -20.73 -28.38 -43.79
C SER A 935 -20.81 -29.57 -42.84
N GLU A 936 -21.79 -30.43 -43.15
CA GLU A 936 -21.94 -31.85 -42.84
C GLU A 936 -20.60 -32.62 -43.07
N GLU A 937 -20.29 -33.79 -42.47
CA GLU A 937 -21.10 -34.78 -41.75
C GLU A 937 -20.19 -35.85 -41.07
N LYS A 938 -20.80 -36.71 -40.22
CA LYS A 938 -20.37 -38.09 -39.82
C LYS A 938 -19.09 -38.21 -38.96
N ASP A 939 -18.97 -39.06 -37.94
CA ASP A 939 -19.78 -39.99 -37.12
C ASP A 939 -18.68 -40.75 -36.30
N CYS A 940 -18.83 -41.29 -35.08
CA CYS A 940 -19.98 -41.87 -34.39
C CYS A 940 -19.74 -41.96 -32.85
N LEU A 941 -20.84 -41.95 -32.08
CA LEU A 941 -21.08 -42.63 -30.77
C LEU A 941 -20.14 -42.33 -29.56
N HIS A 942 -20.54 -41.57 -28.52
CA HIS A 942 -21.58 -41.78 -27.47
C HIS A 942 -21.21 -42.68 -26.27
N ASP A 943 -21.09 -42.08 -25.06
CA ASP A 943 -21.93 -42.46 -23.90
C ASP A 943 -22.16 -41.22 -22.98
N ARG A 944 -23.27 -41.21 -22.22
CA ARG A 944 -23.74 -40.11 -21.34
C ARG A 944 -23.96 -40.60 -19.90
N ARG A 945 -23.42 -39.90 -18.89
CA ARG A 945 -23.99 -39.83 -17.50
C ARG A 945 -23.70 -38.43 -16.93
N GLN A 946 -24.66 -37.49 -16.93
CA GLN A 946 -25.73 -37.26 -15.94
C GLN A 946 -25.24 -36.80 -14.55
N TYR A 947 -25.71 -35.60 -14.17
CA TYR A 947 -25.50 -34.91 -12.90
C TYR A 947 -26.26 -35.58 -11.73
N PRO A 948 -25.81 -35.42 -10.46
CA PRO A 948 -26.55 -35.85 -9.29
C PRO A 948 -27.65 -34.85 -8.90
N ILE A 949 -28.77 -35.38 -8.41
CA ILE A 949 -29.91 -34.64 -7.86
C ILE A 949 -29.67 -34.40 -6.36
N VAL A 950 -29.99 -33.19 -5.88
CA VAL A 950 -29.99 -32.85 -4.45
C VAL A 950 -31.30 -33.29 -3.80
N TYR A 951 -31.22 -33.94 -2.64
CA TYR A 951 -32.30 -33.97 -1.66
C TYR A 951 -31.76 -33.60 -0.28
N VAL A 952 -32.50 -32.72 0.40
CA VAL A 952 -32.31 -32.32 1.80
C VAL A 952 -33.40 -33.01 2.60
N ASP A 953 -33.07 -33.52 3.79
CA ASP A 953 -34.06 -33.55 4.87
C ASP A 953 -33.40 -33.24 6.23
N ASN A 954 -34.14 -32.52 7.07
CA ASN A 954 -33.79 -32.12 8.42
C ASN A 954 -34.69 -32.86 9.41
N GLN A 955 -34.14 -33.62 10.36
CA GLN A 955 -34.69 -33.63 11.73
C GLN A 955 -33.84 -34.36 12.78
N ASN A 956 -33.86 -33.76 13.97
CA ASN A 956 -33.71 -34.33 15.31
C ASN A 956 -32.34 -34.81 15.83
N ASN A 957 -31.89 -34.07 16.84
CA ASN A 957 -31.16 -34.50 18.05
C ASN A 957 -31.30 -36.00 18.38
N THR A 958 -30.22 -36.63 18.86
CA THR A 958 -29.92 -36.74 20.31
C THR A 958 -28.49 -37.26 20.51
N GLU A 959 -27.74 -36.69 21.46
CA GLU A 959 -26.44 -37.24 21.87
C GLU A 959 -26.61 -38.58 22.59
N LEU A 960 -25.83 -39.60 22.21
CA LEU A 960 -25.59 -40.75 23.05
C LEU A 960 -24.13 -41.19 22.91
N ARG A 961 -23.35 -40.89 23.95
CA ARG A 961 -22.05 -41.53 24.20
C ARG A 961 -22.29 -42.98 24.58
N THR A 962 -21.67 -43.90 23.86
CA THR A 962 -21.31 -45.22 24.39
C THR A 962 -19.87 -45.48 24.03
N ASP A 963 -19.01 -45.51 25.05
CA ASP A 963 -17.63 -45.93 24.91
C ASP A 963 -17.59 -47.41 24.46
N VAL A 964 -16.82 -47.69 23.41
CA VAL A 964 -16.47 -49.07 23.03
C VAL A 964 -14.95 -49.14 23.00
N GLU A 965 -14.39 -50.00 23.85
CA GLU A 965 -12.96 -50.23 23.94
C GLU A 965 -12.46 -50.87 22.64
N CYS A 966 -11.52 -50.22 21.96
CA CYS A 966 -10.81 -50.84 20.84
C CYS A 966 -9.89 -51.95 21.38
N GLN A 967 -10.34 -53.19 21.30
CA GLN A 967 -9.44 -54.34 21.39
C GLN A 967 -8.47 -54.35 20.20
N GLU A 968 -7.24 -54.82 20.44
CA GLU A 968 -6.19 -54.87 19.43
C GLU A 968 -6.55 -55.85 18.29
N ALA A 969 -6.68 -55.35 17.06
CA ALA A 969 -6.83 -56.18 15.87
C ALA A 969 -5.52 -56.20 15.06
N GLN A 970 -4.92 -57.38 14.94
CA GLN A 970 -3.65 -57.60 14.26
C GLN A 970 -3.84 -57.83 12.74
N LEU A 971 -2.85 -57.37 11.96
CA LEU A 971 -2.40 -57.90 10.65
C LEU A 971 -3.36 -57.94 9.44
N LYS A 972 -2.82 -57.55 8.27
CA LYS A 972 -3.48 -57.55 6.96
C LYS A 972 -3.65 -58.97 6.38
N PRO A 973 -4.80 -59.26 5.73
CA PRO A 973 -4.92 -60.35 4.76
C PRO A 973 -5.62 -59.92 3.46
N THR A 974 -4.92 -59.27 2.52
CA THR A 974 -5.54 -58.73 1.28
C THR A 974 -5.10 -59.35 -0.05
N MET A 975 -3.90 -59.92 -0.17
CA MET A 975 -3.54 -60.69 -1.37
C MET A 975 -4.18 -62.09 -1.40
N ASP A 976 -4.57 -62.62 -0.25
CA ASP A 976 -5.06 -64.00 -0.11
C ASP A 976 -6.57 -64.15 -0.42
N LEU A 977 -7.20 -63.13 -1.02
CA LEU A 977 -8.60 -63.16 -1.45
C LEU A 977 -8.78 -63.40 -2.95
N ILE A 978 -7.76 -63.09 -3.78
CA ILE A 978 -7.84 -63.23 -5.23
C ILE A 978 -7.99 -64.71 -5.60
N GLY A 979 -9.01 -65.04 -6.40
CA GLY A 979 -9.40 -66.40 -6.77
C GLY A 979 -10.26 -67.13 -5.74
N LYS A 980 -10.74 -66.46 -4.68
CA LYS A 980 -11.70 -67.02 -3.72
C LYS A 980 -13.11 -66.49 -3.96
N THR A 981 -14.10 -67.34 -3.72
CA THR A 981 -15.51 -66.94 -3.63
C THR A 981 -15.77 -66.32 -2.26
N VAL A 982 -16.35 -65.13 -2.27
CA VAL A 982 -16.67 -64.33 -1.08
C VAL A 982 -18.15 -63.99 -1.06
N THR A 983 -18.71 -63.86 0.14
CA THR A 983 -20.07 -63.32 0.36
C THR A 983 -19.95 -61.87 0.81
N ILE A 984 -20.66 -60.97 0.14
CA ILE A 984 -20.68 -59.53 0.45
C ILE A 984 -21.50 -59.30 1.72
N THR A 985 -20.91 -58.63 2.71
CA THR A 985 -21.52 -58.25 3.99
C THR A 985 -21.37 -56.74 4.21
N ALA A 986 -21.84 -55.96 3.23
CA ALA A 986 -21.68 -54.50 3.16
C ALA A 986 -22.86 -53.71 3.77
N GLY A 987 -23.95 -54.38 4.18
CA GLY A 987 -25.15 -53.75 4.73
C GLY A 987 -25.93 -52.95 3.68
N GLY A 988 -26.69 -53.64 2.82
CA GLY A 988 -27.52 -52.97 1.82
C GLY A 988 -28.01 -53.89 0.70
N ARG A 989 -28.19 -53.35 -0.50
CA ARG A 989 -28.78 -54.06 -1.67
C ARG A 989 -27.98 -55.29 -2.14
N PHE A 990 -26.70 -55.36 -1.81
CA PHE A 990 -25.79 -56.44 -2.24
C PHE A 990 -25.41 -57.39 -1.10
N ASP A 991 -26.02 -57.23 0.07
CA ASP A 991 -25.75 -58.09 1.23
C ASP A 991 -26.20 -59.53 0.94
N GLY A 992 -25.32 -60.50 1.19
CA GLY A 992 -25.55 -61.90 0.89
C GLY A 992 -25.32 -62.32 -0.57
N LEU A 993 -24.91 -61.44 -1.48
CA LEU A 993 -24.48 -61.86 -2.84
C LEU A 993 -23.11 -62.54 -2.77
N GLU A 994 -22.96 -63.65 -3.51
CA GLU A 994 -21.69 -64.36 -3.67
C GLU A 994 -21.00 -63.95 -4.99
N GLY A 995 -19.68 -63.75 -4.94
CA GLY A 995 -18.87 -63.41 -6.11
C GLY A 995 -17.42 -63.88 -5.98
N GLU A 996 -16.73 -64.05 -7.11
CA GLU A 996 -15.31 -64.41 -7.13
C GLU A 996 -14.44 -63.14 -7.23
N VAL A 997 -13.44 -63.00 -6.35
CA VAL A 997 -12.51 -61.87 -6.37
C VAL A 997 -11.46 -62.07 -7.46
N ILE A 998 -11.47 -61.20 -8.48
CA ILE A 998 -10.61 -61.29 -9.67
C ILE A 998 -9.45 -60.27 -9.67
N ALA A 999 -9.46 -59.25 -8.80
CA ALA A 999 -8.33 -58.35 -8.60
C ALA A 999 -8.43 -57.62 -7.24
N PHE A 1000 -7.31 -57.01 -6.82
CA PHE A 1000 -7.24 -56.07 -5.70
C PHE A 1000 -6.36 -54.89 -6.12
N ASP A 1001 -6.85 -53.66 -6.00
CA ASP A 1001 -6.14 -52.45 -6.46
C ASP A 1001 -5.28 -51.77 -5.39
N GLY A 1002 -5.42 -52.20 -4.13
CA GLY A 1002 -4.77 -51.59 -2.96
C GLY A 1002 -5.76 -51.12 -1.89
N GLU A 1003 -7.02 -50.84 -2.27
CA GLU A 1003 -8.09 -50.40 -1.38
C GLU A 1003 -9.36 -51.25 -1.51
N GLN A 1004 -9.70 -51.73 -2.71
CA GLN A 1004 -10.91 -52.52 -2.97
C GLN A 1004 -10.62 -53.82 -3.73
N CYS A 1005 -11.38 -54.85 -3.37
CA CYS A 1005 -11.45 -56.10 -4.10
C CYS A 1005 -12.48 -55.96 -5.23
N ARG A 1006 -12.05 -56.34 -6.44
CA ARG A 1006 -12.87 -56.42 -7.64
C ARG A 1006 -13.43 -57.83 -7.75
N LEU A 1007 -14.75 -57.98 -7.78
CA LEU A 1007 -15.42 -59.28 -7.87
C LEU A 1007 -16.47 -59.32 -8.97
N ILE A 1008 -16.65 -60.50 -9.56
CA ILE A 1008 -17.79 -60.77 -10.44
C ILE A 1008 -18.85 -61.51 -9.62
N ALA A 1009 -20.02 -60.89 -9.50
CA ALA A 1009 -21.19 -61.44 -8.84
C ALA A 1009 -22.43 -61.23 -9.72
N ASP A 1010 -23.22 -62.29 -9.94
CA ASP A 1010 -24.46 -62.25 -10.73
C ASP A 1010 -24.29 -61.59 -12.12
N GLY A 1011 -23.17 -61.90 -12.80
CA GLY A 1011 -22.81 -61.38 -14.12
C GLY A 1011 -22.38 -59.91 -14.15
N LYS A 1012 -22.16 -59.27 -13.00
CA LYS A 1012 -21.75 -57.86 -12.88
C LYS A 1012 -20.44 -57.73 -12.14
N GLU A 1013 -19.63 -56.78 -12.57
CA GLU A 1013 -18.41 -56.37 -11.89
C GLU A 1013 -18.76 -55.42 -10.75
N LEU A 1014 -18.38 -55.80 -9.53
CA LEU A 1014 -18.62 -55.06 -8.30
C LEU A 1014 -17.28 -54.82 -7.58
N TRP A 1015 -17.24 -53.78 -6.75
CA TRP A 1015 -16.06 -53.37 -6.01
C TRP A 1015 -16.43 -53.15 -4.55
N PHE A 1016 -15.73 -53.84 -3.64
CA PHE A 1016 -15.96 -53.76 -2.20
C PHE A 1016 -14.63 -53.74 -1.46
N ALA A 1017 -14.56 -52.96 -0.36
CA ALA A 1017 -13.42 -53.02 0.53
C ALA A 1017 -13.35 -54.42 1.21
N PRO A 1018 -12.16 -54.97 1.45
CA PRO A 1018 -11.96 -56.33 1.98
C PRO A 1018 -12.73 -56.63 3.27
N GLU A 1019 -12.92 -55.64 4.13
CA GLU A 1019 -13.67 -55.73 5.39
C GLU A 1019 -15.17 -56.03 5.20
N TYR A 1020 -15.72 -55.82 3.99
CA TYR A 1020 -17.10 -56.17 3.63
C TYR A 1020 -17.21 -57.50 2.89
N LEU A 1021 -16.15 -58.31 2.86
CA LEU A 1021 -16.10 -59.58 2.15
C LEU A 1021 -15.77 -60.73 3.10
N SER A 1022 -16.68 -61.67 3.22
CA SER A 1022 -16.49 -62.89 4.02
C SER A 1022 -16.12 -64.06 3.13
N VAL A 1023 -14.97 -64.70 3.38
CA VAL A 1023 -14.56 -65.92 2.67
C VAL A 1023 -15.43 -67.08 3.12
N LYS A 1024 -16.04 -67.78 2.17
CA LYS A 1024 -16.79 -69.01 2.44
C LYS A 1024 -15.78 -70.16 2.61
N SER A 1025 -15.80 -70.80 3.79
CA SER A 1025 -14.91 -71.91 4.17
C SER A 1025 -15.23 -73.20 3.41
#